data_AF-A0A409WE82-F1
#
_entry.id   AF-A0A409WE82-F1
#
_cell.length_a   1.000
_cell.length_b   1.000
_cell.length_c   1.000
_cell.angle_alpha   90.00
_cell.angle_beta   90.00
_cell.angle_gamma   90.00
#
_symmetry.space_group_name_H-M   'P 1'
#
loop_
_entity.id
_entity.type
_entity.pdbx_description
1 polymer ?
#
loop_
_entity_poly.entity_id
_entity_poly.type
_entity_poly.pdbx_seq_one_letter_code
_entity_poly.pdbx_strand_id
1 'polypeptide(L)'
;MTIIFYDIPSATPEKSWSANLWRTRFHLNYKGLSYKTEWVEYPDIEPHCIKYGIEPTSNKPDGTPFYTLPAIHDPSTGIYLSDSFKIAEYLDKTYPDTPLILPNNTHSLQIAFSDAFTSKLDALWAFILPVANTRLNPASEVFFRRTREAAFGKKLEDVIPTGEEGAAQWAKFKAALGDADRWYAKSPGPFLLGDKPSWGDFVAAGYAIWWKIIFGEDSEQWKDIASWHGGRWKDLVDNLKEFILNYKGVPYKTEWVEYPDIAPLCKKLGIPPTTKPDGSLWYTLPAIYDPSTKTYVSDSIRIAEYLDKRHPETPKAFPHNTEGLQIAFTEAFTSTLVAPYPFVLPAVFAKLNPPSQEHFRYQRHMGKTVAEMLPSGEEAKAGWAKFESELGKIDEWLVKGGGKYLLGDKPSWGDFLVASYLIWFKVSWGEDSKEWKDICSWHDGRWKTRLDNLKEFILNHKSIPYKTEWVEYPDIEPLCMKLGIAPTHKEDGSLWYTLPAIYDPSTDTYVSDSLPIAEYLEKTYPDTPSIFPHNTYALQVAFTEAWQANLTAPFVFMLPLVHSKLNSASQRHFRRTREVWFGKKIEELTPSGDEAIVCWGKFETELGNADDTCWEIDQPSWVDFLVGSYLLWFKRVLDGDKQRWKDVEAWHGGRWKERLDNLKEYLGDA
;
A
#
# COMPACT_ATOMS: atom_id res chain seq x y z
N MET A 1 13.46 28.40 1.39
CA MET A 1 12.50 29.50 1.09
C MET A 1 11.17 29.13 1.73
N THR A 2 10.20 30.04 1.80
CA THR A 2 8.90 29.77 2.46
C THR A 2 7.84 29.43 1.41
N ILE A 3 7.14 28.32 1.59
CA ILE A 3 6.04 27.91 0.69
C ILE A 3 4.87 28.91 0.83
N ILE A 4 4.23 29.26 -0.28
CA ILE A 4 2.97 30.00 -0.26
C ILE A 4 1.83 28.99 -0.34
N PHE A 5 0.92 29.00 0.63
CA PHE A 5 -0.27 28.16 0.66
C PHE A 5 -1.50 29.01 0.38
N TYR A 6 -2.22 28.72 -0.71
CA TYR A 6 -3.44 29.40 -1.10
C TYR A 6 -4.66 28.75 -0.44
N ASP A 7 -5.34 29.53 0.41
CA ASP A 7 -6.45 29.09 1.27
C ASP A 7 -7.66 30.03 1.13
N ILE A 8 -8.86 29.54 1.43
CA ILE A 8 -10.10 30.32 1.36
C ILE A 8 -10.39 30.89 2.75
N PRO A 9 -10.56 32.22 2.90
CA PRO A 9 -10.86 32.82 4.18
C PRO A 9 -12.33 32.61 4.56
N SER A 10 -12.57 32.55 5.87
CA SER A 10 -13.88 32.50 6.49
C SER A 10 -13.96 33.52 7.63
N ALA A 11 -15.18 33.78 8.09
CA ALA A 11 -15.46 34.65 9.23
C ALA A 11 -15.17 33.98 10.59
N THR A 12 -14.64 32.74 10.61
CA THR A 12 -14.30 32.04 11.87
C THR A 12 -12.91 32.44 12.39
N PRO A 13 -12.64 32.28 13.70
CA PRO A 13 -11.33 32.59 14.28
C PRO A 13 -10.16 31.85 13.62
N GLU A 14 -10.39 30.61 13.18
CA GLU A 14 -9.41 29.73 12.52
C GLU A 14 -9.10 30.14 11.08
N LYS A 15 -9.99 30.94 10.46
CA LYS A 15 -9.95 31.48 9.09
C LYS A 15 -9.99 30.45 7.95
N SER A 16 -9.32 29.30 8.06
CA SER A 16 -9.29 28.27 7.01
C SER A 16 -10.65 27.61 6.85
N TRP A 17 -11.20 27.71 5.63
CA TRP A 17 -12.62 27.49 5.37
C TRP A 17 -13.04 26.03 5.18
N SER A 18 -12.30 25.19 4.43
CA SER A 18 -12.82 23.90 3.94
C SER A 18 -11.99 22.69 4.37
N ALA A 19 -12.63 21.52 4.41
CA ALA A 19 -11.96 20.26 4.73
C ALA A 19 -10.72 19.97 3.86
N ASN A 20 -10.77 20.31 2.56
CA ASN A 20 -9.64 20.10 1.65
C ASN A 20 -8.45 21.02 1.97
N LEU A 21 -8.72 22.21 2.50
CA LEU A 21 -7.71 23.18 2.90
C LEU A 21 -7.01 22.74 4.19
N TRP A 22 -7.77 22.17 5.13
CA TRP A 22 -7.24 21.54 6.33
C TRP A 22 -6.30 20.37 6.02
N ARG A 23 -6.57 19.55 4.98
CA ARG A 23 -5.64 18.50 4.50
C ARG A 23 -4.25 19.07 4.21
N THR A 24 -4.15 20.03 3.28
CA THR A 24 -2.86 20.65 2.93
C THR A 24 -2.22 21.40 4.10
N ARG A 25 -3.02 21.96 5.01
CA ARG A 25 -2.50 22.55 6.25
C ARG A 25 -1.89 21.49 7.17
N PHE A 26 -2.50 20.31 7.31
CA PHE A 26 -1.91 19.17 8.01
C PHE A 26 -0.64 18.67 7.30
N HIS A 27 -0.61 18.59 5.96
CA HIS A 27 0.57 18.17 5.18
C HIS A 27 1.79 19.03 5.52
N LEU A 28 1.66 20.35 5.39
CA LEU A 28 2.74 21.30 5.63
C LEU A 28 3.20 21.28 7.10
N ASN A 29 2.24 21.22 8.04
CA ASN A 29 2.51 21.14 9.48
C ASN A 29 3.22 19.82 9.88
N TYR A 30 2.73 18.67 9.39
CA TYR A 30 3.27 17.34 9.68
C TYR A 30 4.70 17.15 9.18
N LYS A 31 5.00 17.71 8.00
CA LYS A 31 6.35 17.76 7.44
C LYS A 31 7.25 18.83 8.08
N GLY A 32 6.72 19.68 8.97
CA GLY A 32 7.46 20.77 9.59
C GLY A 32 7.90 21.88 8.62
N LEU A 33 7.22 22.00 7.46
CA LEU A 33 7.59 22.93 6.41
C LEU A 33 7.09 24.33 6.73
N SER A 34 7.95 25.33 6.54
CA SER A 34 7.59 26.74 6.73
C SER A 34 6.76 27.27 5.56
N TYR A 35 5.54 27.72 5.85
CA TYR A 35 4.65 28.32 4.84
C TYR A 35 4.02 29.65 5.31
N LYS A 36 3.56 30.43 4.35
CA LYS A 36 2.72 31.62 4.51
C LYS A 36 1.37 31.33 3.85
N THR A 37 0.26 31.53 4.54
CA THR A 37 -1.06 31.49 3.90
C THR A 37 -1.35 32.79 3.14
N GLU A 38 -1.77 32.67 1.89
CA GLU A 38 -2.40 33.74 1.11
C GLU A 38 -3.87 33.41 0.89
N TRP A 39 -4.74 34.39 1.15
CA TRP A 39 -6.18 34.18 1.24
C TRP A 39 -6.86 34.59 -0.07
N VAL A 40 -7.68 33.69 -0.62
CA VAL A 40 -8.38 33.88 -1.90
C VAL A 40 -9.88 33.61 -1.68
N GLU A 41 -10.72 34.63 -1.88
CA GLU A 41 -12.18 34.50 -1.78
C GLU A 41 -12.73 33.60 -2.91
N TYR A 42 -13.84 32.89 -2.67
CA TYR A 42 -14.47 32.00 -3.65
C TYR A 42 -14.61 32.57 -5.08
N PRO A 43 -15.13 33.80 -5.30
CA PRO A 43 -15.24 34.36 -6.66
C PRO A 43 -13.89 34.61 -7.35
N ASP A 44 -12.80 34.71 -6.59
CA ASP A 44 -11.46 35.03 -7.12
C ASP A 44 -10.61 33.79 -7.40
N ILE A 45 -11.03 32.58 -7.00
CA ILE A 45 -10.25 31.33 -7.15
C ILE A 45 -9.86 31.07 -8.61
N GLU A 46 -10.84 31.08 -9.53
CA GLU A 46 -10.59 30.82 -10.95
C GLU A 46 -9.71 31.91 -11.61
N PRO A 47 -10.01 33.22 -11.46
CA PRO A 47 -9.10 34.29 -11.89
C PRO A 47 -7.69 34.19 -11.30
N HIS A 48 -7.55 33.81 -10.02
CA HIS A 48 -6.26 33.65 -9.36
C HIS A 48 -5.49 32.46 -9.93
N CYS A 49 -6.13 31.30 -10.12
CA CYS A 49 -5.47 30.13 -10.70
C CYS A 49 -4.97 30.41 -12.12
N ILE A 50 -5.82 31.00 -12.96
CA ILE A 50 -5.47 31.40 -14.34
C ILE A 50 -4.28 32.40 -14.34
N LYS A 51 -4.30 33.40 -13.45
CA LYS A 51 -3.22 34.40 -13.35
C LYS A 51 -1.84 33.78 -13.06
N TYR A 52 -1.79 32.71 -12.28
CA TYR A 52 -0.55 32.05 -11.87
C TYR A 52 -0.23 30.77 -12.64
N GLY A 53 -1.05 30.39 -13.63
CA GLY A 53 -0.87 29.14 -14.38
C GLY A 53 -1.10 27.88 -13.53
N ILE A 54 -1.95 27.97 -12.50
CA ILE A 54 -2.39 26.81 -11.72
C ILE A 54 -3.46 26.06 -12.52
N GLU A 55 -3.20 24.80 -12.82
CA GLU A 55 -4.13 23.91 -13.56
C GLU A 55 -5.45 23.67 -12.80
N PRO A 56 -6.57 23.43 -13.50
CA PRO A 56 -7.84 23.07 -12.88
C PRO A 56 -7.74 21.71 -12.20
N THR A 57 -8.51 21.51 -11.13
CA THR A 57 -8.52 20.24 -10.37
C THR A 57 -9.43 19.20 -10.99
N SER A 58 -10.46 19.60 -11.74
CA SER A 58 -11.36 18.71 -12.48
C SER A 58 -12.14 19.50 -13.54
N ASN A 59 -13.14 18.89 -14.18
CA ASN A 59 -14.11 19.57 -15.04
C ASN A 59 -15.50 19.63 -14.38
N LYS A 60 -16.27 20.65 -14.73
CA LYS A 60 -17.70 20.77 -14.40
C LYS A 60 -18.54 19.78 -15.26
N PRO A 61 -19.82 19.52 -14.93
CA PRO A 61 -20.69 18.65 -15.73
C PRO A 61 -20.90 19.07 -17.19
N ASP A 62 -20.64 20.34 -17.52
CA ASP A 62 -20.67 20.87 -18.90
C ASP A 62 -19.34 20.72 -19.66
N GLY A 63 -18.34 20.06 -19.05
CA GLY A 63 -17.01 19.88 -19.60
C GLY A 63 -16.06 21.07 -19.44
N THR A 64 -16.51 22.19 -18.85
CA THR A 64 -15.62 23.35 -18.62
C THR A 64 -14.69 23.14 -17.43
N PRO A 65 -13.48 23.76 -17.40
CA PRO A 65 -12.55 23.64 -16.28
C PRO A 65 -13.15 24.02 -14.92
N PHE A 66 -12.78 23.30 -13.87
CA PHE A 66 -13.16 23.59 -12.48
C PHE A 66 -11.92 23.81 -11.61
N TYR A 67 -11.71 25.08 -11.23
CA TYR A 67 -10.60 25.50 -10.38
C TYR A 67 -11.03 25.49 -8.91
N THR A 68 -10.22 24.86 -8.05
CA THR A 68 -10.46 24.80 -6.60
C THR A 68 -9.16 25.01 -5.82
N LEU A 69 -9.29 25.20 -4.50
CA LEU A 69 -8.19 25.22 -3.55
C LEU A 69 -8.34 24.01 -2.60
N PRO A 70 -7.24 23.44 -2.06
CA PRO A 70 -5.90 24.03 -1.89
C PRO A 70 -5.06 24.14 -3.17
N ALA A 71 -4.18 25.14 -3.18
CA ALA A 71 -3.02 25.22 -4.07
C ALA A 71 -1.79 25.71 -3.30
N ILE A 72 -0.60 25.42 -3.79
CA ILE A 72 0.67 25.97 -3.28
C ILE A 72 1.49 26.61 -4.39
N HIS A 73 2.38 27.53 -3.99
CA HIS A 73 3.57 27.87 -4.74
C HIS A 73 4.80 27.61 -3.89
N ASP A 74 5.77 26.88 -4.43
CA ASP A 74 7.04 26.60 -3.75
C ASP A 74 8.17 27.37 -4.43
N PRO A 75 8.67 28.47 -3.83
CA PRO A 75 9.73 29.26 -4.45
C PRO A 75 11.08 28.52 -4.58
N SER A 76 11.26 27.37 -3.92
CA SER A 76 12.51 26.60 -4.04
C SER A 76 12.62 25.83 -5.37
N THR A 77 11.49 25.43 -5.94
CA THR A 77 11.39 24.77 -7.26
C THR A 77 10.73 25.65 -8.32
N GLY A 78 10.04 26.72 -7.91
CA GLY A 78 9.24 27.60 -8.77
C GLY A 78 7.88 27.02 -9.17
N ILE A 79 7.46 25.89 -8.60
CA ILE A 79 6.22 25.21 -9.00
C ILE A 79 4.98 25.88 -8.40
N TYR A 80 3.92 25.96 -9.21
CA TYR A 80 2.56 26.24 -8.78
C TYR A 80 1.74 24.95 -8.94
N LEU A 81 1.03 24.51 -7.90
CA LEU A 81 0.36 23.21 -7.90
C LEU A 81 -0.95 23.25 -7.09
N SER A 82 -2.05 22.84 -7.71
CA SER A 82 -3.35 22.57 -7.09
C SER A 82 -3.52 21.08 -6.76
N ASP A 83 -4.64 20.73 -6.13
CA ASP A 83 -5.04 19.38 -5.69
C ASP A 83 -4.33 18.89 -4.40
N SER A 84 -5.12 18.60 -3.37
CA SER A 84 -4.61 18.16 -2.05
C SER A 84 -3.83 16.84 -2.08
N PHE A 85 -4.07 15.96 -3.07
CA PHE A 85 -3.31 14.72 -3.22
C PHE A 85 -1.99 14.98 -3.94
N LYS A 86 -2.02 15.64 -5.10
CA LYS A 86 -0.81 16.00 -5.88
C LYS A 86 0.15 16.87 -5.06
N ILE A 87 -0.38 17.75 -4.22
CA ILE A 87 0.41 18.52 -3.25
C ILE A 87 1.10 17.61 -2.25
N ALA A 88 0.45 16.56 -1.72
CA ALA A 88 1.10 15.61 -0.81
C ALA A 88 2.21 14.83 -1.51
N GLU A 89 1.98 14.33 -2.73
CA GLU A 89 3.00 13.65 -3.56
C GLU A 89 4.22 14.55 -3.82
N TYR A 90 3.97 15.78 -4.26
CA TYR A 90 5.02 16.77 -4.49
C TYR A 90 5.82 17.05 -3.20
N LEU A 91 5.14 17.24 -2.06
CA LEU A 91 5.82 17.54 -0.82
C LEU A 91 6.66 16.36 -0.33
N ASP A 92 6.18 15.12 -0.44
CA ASP A 92 6.96 13.92 -0.08
C ASP A 92 8.17 13.73 -1.01
N LYS A 93 8.02 13.97 -2.31
CA LYS A 93 9.09 13.90 -3.30
C LYS A 93 10.15 15.00 -3.16
N THR A 94 9.74 16.23 -2.87
CA THR A 94 10.65 17.38 -2.75
C THR A 94 11.28 17.49 -1.37
N TYR A 95 10.60 16.99 -0.32
CA TYR A 95 11.06 17.06 1.07
C TYR A 95 11.08 15.65 1.73
N PRO A 96 11.89 14.70 1.21
CA PRO A 96 11.92 13.31 1.71
C PRO A 96 12.57 13.16 3.09
N ASP A 97 13.38 14.12 3.54
CA ASP A 97 14.02 14.14 4.87
C ASP A 97 13.03 14.45 6.03
N THR A 98 11.75 14.64 5.71
CA THR A 98 10.67 14.95 6.66
C THR A 98 9.64 13.81 6.66
N PRO A 99 8.77 13.67 7.68
CA PRO A 99 7.76 12.60 7.72
C PRO A 99 6.97 12.49 6.41
N LEU A 100 6.77 11.26 5.92
CA LEU A 100 6.02 11.02 4.68
C LEU A 100 4.51 11.04 4.94
N ILE A 101 3.77 11.78 4.12
CA ILE A 101 2.30 11.85 4.11
C ILE A 101 1.71 10.59 3.44
N LEU A 102 2.40 10.06 2.44
CA LEU A 102 2.01 8.90 1.62
C LEU A 102 3.04 7.76 1.79
N PRO A 103 3.29 7.26 3.03
CA PRO A 103 4.33 6.29 3.31
C PRO A 103 4.03 4.92 2.70
N ASN A 104 5.06 4.08 2.59
CA ASN A 104 4.94 2.66 2.19
C ASN A 104 4.21 2.49 0.83
N ASN A 105 4.39 3.47 -0.05
CA ASN A 105 3.77 3.62 -1.37
C ASN A 105 2.24 3.63 -1.40
N THR A 106 1.56 3.78 -0.26
CA THR A 106 0.11 3.60 -0.05
C THR A 106 -0.82 4.59 -0.79
N HIS A 107 -0.28 5.49 -1.62
CA HIS A 107 -0.94 6.43 -2.52
C HIS A 107 -2.36 6.01 -2.92
N SER A 108 -2.44 4.90 -3.64
CA SER A 108 -3.62 4.46 -4.35
C SER A 108 -4.70 3.86 -3.42
N LEU A 109 -4.27 3.22 -2.33
CA LEU A 109 -5.14 2.82 -1.23
C LEU A 109 -5.73 4.02 -0.48
N GLN A 110 -4.94 5.09 -0.33
CA GLN A 110 -5.39 6.29 0.37
C GLN A 110 -6.35 7.12 -0.48
N ILE A 111 -6.22 7.11 -1.81
CA ILE A 111 -7.25 7.60 -2.75
C ILE A 111 -8.55 6.80 -2.56
N ALA A 112 -8.49 5.46 -2.67
CA ALA A 112 -9.66 4.61 -2.48
C ALA A 112 -10.35 4.82 -1.11
N PHE A 113 -9.57 5.01 -0.04
CA PHE A 113 -10.10 5.39 1.26
C PHE A 113 -10.78 6.78 1.24
N SER A 114 -10.22 7.78 0.57
CA SER A 114 -10.84 9.11 0.44
C SER A 114 -12.18 9.03 -0.27
N ASP A 115 -12.29 8.26 -1.34
CA ASP A 115 -13.53 8.11 -2.10
C ASP A 115 -14.57 7.32 -1.30
N ALA A 116 -14.15 6.20 -0.69
CA ALA A 116 -14.99 5.43 0.22
C ALA A 116 -15.48 6.29 1.39
N PHE A 117 -14.61 7.05 2.05
CA PHE A 117 -14.95 7.94 3.18
C PHE A 117 -15.88 9.08 2.75
N THR A 118 -15.61 9.75 1.63
CA THR A 118 -16.44 10.86 1.15
C THR A 118 -17.83 10.41 0.73
N SER A 119 -17.98 9.20 0.18
CA SER A 119 -19.30 8.62 -0.12
C SER A 119 -20.19 8.43 1.13
N LYS A 120 -19.59 8.27 2.32
CA LYS A 120 -20.32 8.19 3.59
C LYS A 120 -20.90 9.53 4.05
N LEU A 121 -20.54 10.65 3.40
CA LEU A 121 -20.92 12.01 3.80
C LEU A 121 -22.19 12.54 3.14
N ASP A 122 -22.83 11.78 2.24
CA ASP A 122 -24.02 12.25 1.50
C ASP A 122 -25.14 12.79 2.39
N ALA A 123 -25.42 12.11 3.51
CA ALA A 123 -26.45 12.50 4.46
C ALA A 123 -26.10 13.77 5.27
N LEU A 124 -24.82 14.17 5.33
CA LEU A 124 -24.36 15.37 6.03
C LEU A 124 -24.63 16.66 5.24
N TRP A 125 -24.52 16.63 3.91
CA TRP A 125 -24.46 17.84 3.09
C TRP A 125 -25.63 18.79 3.28
N ALA A 126 -26.84 18.24 3.45
CA ALA A 126 -28.05 19.02 3.67
C ALA A 126 -28.08 19.77 5.01
N PHE A 127 -27.40 19.26 6.05
CA PHE A 127 -27.27 19.93 7.34
C PHE A 127 -26.15 20.98 7.32
N ILE A 128 -24.97 20.62 6.78
CA ILE A 128 -23.77 21.44 6.98
C ILE A 128 -23.68 22.62 6.00
N LEU A 129 -24.07 22.46 4.74
CA LEU A 129 -23.86 23.50 3.71
C LEU A 129 -24.62 24.81 3.99
N PRO A 130 -25.89 24.81 4.48
CA PRO A 130 -26.58 26.03 4.87
C PRO A 130 -25.91 26.75 6.04
N VAL A 131 -25.46 26.01 7.07
CA VAL A 131 -24.71 26.57 8.20
C VAL A 131 -23.37 27.12 7.73
N ALA A 132 -22.67 26.38 6.87
CA ALA A 132 -21.38 26.77 6.32
C ALA A 132 -21.46 28.12 5.62
N ASN A 133 -22.49 28.36 4.80
CA ASN A 133 -22.69 29.64 4.12
C ASN A 133 -22.66 30.85 5.08
N THR A 134 -23.20 30.71 6.30
CA THR A 134 -23.18 31.77 7.34
C THR A 134 -21.81 32.04 7.96
N ARG A 135 -20.81 31.18 7.71
CA ARG A 135 -19.44 31.31 8.20
C ARG A 135 -18.49 31.90 7.16
N LEU A 136 -18.94 32.20 5.94
CA LEU A 136 -18.13 32.82 4.90
C LEU A 136 -18.05 34.34 5.04
N ASN A 137 -17.00 34.93 4.46
CA ASN A 137 -16.92 36.37 4.22
C ASN A 137 -17.98 36.80 3.18
N PRO A 138 -18.44 38.07 3.17
CA PRO A 138 -19.58 38.50 2.34
C PRO A 138 -19.44 38.20 0.84
N ALA A 139 -18.24 38.32 0.26
CA ALA A 139 -18.01 38.02 -1.16
C ALA A 139 -18.16 36.51 -1.45
N SER A 140 -17.62 35.67 -0.57
CA SER A 140 -17.73 34.22 -0.64
C SER A 140 -19.13 33.70 -0.33
N GLU A 141 -19.86 34.28 0.64
CA GLU A 141 -21.24 33.93 0.99
C GLU A 141 -22.16 34.06 -0.23
N VAL A 142 -22.16 35.22 -0.90
CA VAL A 142 -23.02 35.46 -2.08
C VAL A 142 -22.71 34.47 -3.21
N PHE A 143 -21.43 34.17 -3.44
CA PHE A 143 -21.02 33.17 -4.43
C PHE A 143 -21.48 31.76 -4.06
N PHE A 144 -21.26 31.37 -2.80
CA PHE A 144 -21.56 30.04 -2.29
C PHE A 144 -23.07 29.79 -2.29
N ARG A 145 -23.87 30.70 -1.72
CA ARG A 145 -25.32 30.68 -1.79
C ARG A 145 -25.83 30.50 -3.21
N ARG A 146 -25.45 31.38 -4.14
CA ARG A 146 -25.87 31.32 -5.54
C ARG A 146 -25.58 29.96 -6.18
N THR A 147 -24.39 29.41 -5.95
CA THR A 147 -23.97 28.15 -6.56
C THR A 147 -24.62 26.92 -5.93
N ARG A 148 -24.89 26.93 -4.61
CA ARG A 148 -25.52 25.80 -3.92
C ARG A 148 -27.04 25.80 -4.06
N GLU A 149 -27.70 26.95 -4.06
CA GLU A 149 -29.15 27.03 -4.37
C GLU A 149 -29.45 26.52 -5.78
N ALA A 150 -28.57 26.80 -6.75
CA ALA A 150 -28.68 26.27 -8.11
C ALA A 150 -28.48 24.73 -8.16
N ALA A 151 -27.55 24.18 -7.37
CA ALA A 151 -27.30 22.75 -7.30
C ALA A 151 -28.43 21.96 -6.60
N PHE A 152 -29.05 22.53 -5.56
CA PHE A 152 -30.16 21.92 -4.84
C PHE A 152 -31.54 22.19 -5.47
N GLY A 153 -31.66 23.19 -6.34
CA GLY A 153 -32.95 23.63 -6.90
C GLY A 153 -33.89 24.32 -5.91
N LYS A 154 -33.40 24.68 -4.71
CA LYS A 154 -34.16 25.30 -3.62
C LYS A 154 -33.30 26.26 -2.79
N LYS A 155 -33.94 27.10 -1.96
CA LYS A 155 -33.25 28.02 -1.04
C LYS A 155 -32.47 27.24 0.01
N LEU A 156 -31.31 27.75 0.46
CA LEU A 156 -30.48 27.06 1.46
C LEU A 156 -31.23 26.83 2.78
N GLU A 157 -32.13 27.75 3.12
CA GLU A 157 -33.01 27.68 4.29
C GLU A 157 -33.96 26.46 4.22
N ASP A 158 -34.38 26.06 3.02
CA ASP A 158 -35.25 24.90 2.76
C ASP A 158 -34.46 23.60 2.51
N VAL A 159 -33.12 23.63 2.59
CA VAL A 159 -32.26 22.45 2.40
C VAL A 159 -32.20 21.59 3.65
N ILE A 160 -32.18 22.19 4.85
CA ILE A 160 -32.01 21.47 6.12
C ILE A 160 -33.23 20.56 6.38
N PRO A 161 -33.07 19.24 6.49
CA PRO A 161 -34.19 18.35 6.80
C PRO A 161 -34.58 18.50 8.27
N THR A 162 -35.89 18.39 8.56
CA THR A 162 -36.46 18.61 9.90
C THR A 162 -37.37 17.47 10.33
N GLY A 163 -37.78 17.44 11.60
CA GLY A 163 -38.66 16.40 12.14
C GLY A 163 -38.09 14.99 11.98
N GLU A 164 -38.96 14.03 11.62
CA GLU A 164 -38.59 12.62 11.43
C GLU A 164 -37.58 12.42 10.30
N GLU A 165 -37.68 13.19 9.20
CA GLU A 165 -36.72 13.15 8.09
C GLU A 165 -35.33 13.61 8.56
N GLY A 166 -35.27 14.71 9.31
CA GLY A 166 -34.02 15.20 9.92
C GLY A 166 -33.39 14.16 10.84
N ALA A 167 -34.19 13.53 11.72
CA ALA A 167 -33.71 12.47 12.59
C ALA A 167 -33.19 11.25 11.81
N ALA A 168 -33.90 10.83 10.75
CA ALA A 168 -33.50 9.71 9.90
C ALA A 168 -32.20 9.97 9.12
N GLN A 169 -32.04 11.16 8.53
CA GLN A 169 -30.81 11.52 7.82
C GLN A 169 -29.62 11.67 8.77
N TRP A 170 -29.83 12.21 9.98
CA TRP A 170 -28.78 12.31 10.99
C TRP A 170 -28.35 10.92 11.50
N ALA A 171 -29.31 10.01 11.71
CA ALA A 171 -29.03 8.60 12.02
C ALA A 171 -28.30 7.88 10.87
N LYS A 172 -28.66 8.16 9.61
CA LYS A 172 -27.95 7.64 8.42
C LYS A 172 -26.50 8.14 8.38
N PHE A 173 -26.25 9.42 8.65
CA PHE A 173 -24.90 9.97 8.73
C PHE A 173 -24.09 9.32 9.86
N LYS A 174 -24.69 9.14 11.05
CA LYS A 174 -24.07 8.41 12.16
C LYS A 174 -23.68 6.98 11.76
N ALA A 175 -24.60 6.23 11.14
CA ALA A 175 -24.34 4.88 10.69
C ALA A 175 -23.24 4.81 9.62
N ALA A 176 -23.24 5.75 8.66
CA ALA A 176 -22.22 5.83 7.60
C ALA A 176 -20.83 6.20 8.15
N LEU A 177 -20.75 7.03 9.20
CA LEU A 177 -19.50 7.18 9.96
C LEU A 177 -19.17 5.93 10.79
N GLY A 178 -20.17 5.18 11.25
CA GLY A 178 -19.95 3.87 11.85
C GLY A 178 -19.28 2.88 10.90
N ASP A 179 -19.53 2.97 9.59
CA ASP A 179 -18.78 2.23 8.57
C ASP A 179 -17.31 2.66 8.55
N ALA A 180 -17.05 3.97 8.51
CA ALA A 180 -15.68 4.49 8.48
C ALA A 180 -14.90 4.15 9.77
N ASP A 181 -15.53 4.15 10.95
CA ASP A 181 -14.89 3.71 12.20
C ASP A 181 -14.54 2.21 12.17
N ARG A 182 -15.33 1.36 11.51
CA ARG A 182 -14.95 -0.06 11.33
C ARG A 182 -13.63 -0.22 10.58
N TRP A 183 -13.32 0.65 9.62
CA TRP A 183 -12.01 0.66 8.95
C TRP A 183 -10.91 1.06 9.93
N TYR A 184 -11.09 2.13 10.71
CA TYR A 184 -10.14 2.52 11.76
C TYR A 184 -9.94 1.43 12.83
N ALA A 185 -10.98 0.68 13.20
CA ALA A 185 -10.91 -0.43 14.15
C ALA A 185 -10.11 -1.64 13.63
N LYS A 186 -9.73 -1.67 12.35
CA LYS A 186 -8.78 -2.64 11.79
C LYS A 186 -7.31 -2.24 11.94
N SER A 187 -7.02 -0.99 12.33
CA SER A 187 -5.65 -0.53 12.60
C SER A 187 -5.18 -0.91 14.01
N PRO A 188 -3.89 -1.24 14.22
CA PRO A 188 -3.33 -1.44 15.56
C PRO A 188 -3.16 -0.14 16.37
N GLY A 189 -3.32 1.03 15.75
CA GLY A 189 -3.10 2.34 16.36
C GLY A 189 -4.22 3.35 16.09
N PRO A 190 -4.05 4.63 16.51
CA PRO A 190 -5.08 5.66 16.37
C PRO A 190 -5.36 6.09 14.92
N PHE A 191 -4.43 5.83 13.99
CA PHE A 191 -4.45 6.23 12.59
C PHE A 191 -4.54 5.03 11.63
N LEU A 192 -4.88 5.26 10.35
CA LEU A 192 -5.11 4.19 9.37
C LEU A 192 -3.91 3.25 9.14
N LEU A 193 -2.67 3.73 9.34
CA LEU A 193 -1.43 2.96 9.21
C LEU A 193 -0.76 2.66 10.57
N GLY A 194 -1.52 2.74 11.68
CA GLY A 194 -1.04 2.48 13.04
C GLY A 194 -0.73 3.76 13.81
N ASP A 195 0.53 3.95 14.20
CA ASP A 195 0.94 4.99 15.17
C ASP A 195 1.17 6.38 14.57
N LYS A 196 1.29 6.49 13.24
CA LYS A 196 1.55 7.74 12.53
C LYS A 196 0.43 8.02 11.53
N PRO A 197 -0.02 9.28 11.39
CA PRO A 197 -1.05 9.63 10.43
C PRO A 197 -0.51 9.60 9.00
N SER A 198 -1.41 9.29 8.07
CA SER A 198 -1.19 9.40 6.63
C SER A 198 -2.22 10.33 5.97
N TRP A 199 -2.14 10.52 4.66
CA TRP A 199 -3.07 11.33 3.88
C TRP A 199 -4.56 11.02 4.16
N GLY A 200 -4.94 9.74 4.26
CA GLY A 200 -6.31 9.32 4.60
C GLY A 200 -6.76 9.81 5.98
N ASP A 201 -5.87 9.81 6.98
CA ASP A 201 -6.16 10.41 8.28
C ASP A 201 -6.36 11.92 8.15
N PHE A 202 -5.55 12.61 7.35
CA PHE A 202 -5.73 14.03 7.06
C PHE A 202 -7.02 14.34 6.27
N VAL A 203 -7.50 13.42 5.42
CA VAL A 203 -8.81 13.52 4.75
C VAL A 203 -9.94 13.48 5.77
N ALA A 204 -9.98 12.43 6.60
CA ALA A 204 -11.04 12.25 7.60
C ALA A 204 -10.99 13.35 8.69
N ALA A 205 -9.80 13.72 9.14
CA ALA A 205 -9.59 14.80 10.11
C ALA A 205 -9.90 16.18 9.55
N GLY A 206 -9.58 16.43 8.27
CA GLY A 206 -9.93 17.66 7.57
C GLY A 206 -11.44 17.86 7.54
N TYR A 207 -12.21 16.79 7.38
CA TYR A 207 -13.67 16.84 7.55
C TYR A 207 -14.08 17.02 9.01
N ALA A 208 -13.54 16.25 9.96
CA ALA A 208 -13.92 16.34 11.37
C ALA A 208 -13.67 17.74 11.99
N ILE A 209 -12.52 18.36 11.70
CA ILE A 209 -12.23 19.73 12.14
C ILE A 209 -13.12 20.75 11.43
N TRP A 210 -13.47 20.52 10.16
CA TRP A 210 -14.40 21.38 9.41
C TRP A 210 -15.82 21.31 10.01
N TRP A 211 -16.33 20.12 10.37
CA TRP A 211 -17.62 19.97 11.05
C TRP A 211 -17.64 20.72 12.38
N LYS A 212 -16.56 20.56 13.18
CA LYS A 212 -16.37 21.29 14.45
C LYS A 212 -16.45 22.81 14.25
N ILE A 213 -15.73 23.34 13.26
CA ILE A 213 -15.66 24.80 13.00
C ILE A 213 -17.00 25.34 12.47
N ILE A 214 -17.64 24.65 11.52
CA ILE A 214 -18.86 25.13 10.87
C ILE A 214 -20.06 25.10 11.83
N PHE A 215 -20.32 23.96 12.47
CA PHE A 215 -21.40 23.86 13.46
C PHE A 215 -21.06 24.68 14.72
N GLY A 216 -19.79 24.70 15.13
CA GLY A 216 -19.27 25.37 16.33
C GLY A 216 -18.96 24.37 17.45
N GLU A 217 -17.89 24.63 18.21
CA GLU A 217 -17.40 23.72 19.26
C GLU A 217 -18.44 23.42 20.36
N ASP A 218 -19.28 24.39 20.72
CA ASP A 218 -20.34 24.23 21.72
C ASP A 218 -21.69 23.75 21.14
N SER A 219 -21.75 23.44 19.84
CA SER A 219 -22.99 22.99 19.19
C SER A 219 -23.37 21.55 19.58
N GLU A 220 -24.68 21.27 19.64
CA GLU A 220 -25.16 19.90 19.85
C GLU A 220 -24.74 18.96 18.71
N GLN A 221 -24.68 19.47 17.48
CA GLN A 221 -24.19 18.72 16.31
C GLN A 221 -22.75 18.24 16.49
N TRP A 222 -21.84 19.13 16.92
CA TRP A 222 -20.46 18.73 17.18
C TRP A 222 -20.34 17.82 18.41
N LYS A 223 -21.06 18.10 19.51
CA LYS A 223 -21.06 17.21 20.70
C LYS A 223 -21.51 15.79 20.37
N ASP A 224 -22.55 15.67 19.54
CA ASP A 224 -23.07 14.37 19.10
C ASP A 224 -22.01 13.64 18.27
N ILE A 225 -21.50 14.25 17.17
CA ILE A 225 -20.42 13.69 16.33
C ILE A 225 -19.18 13.32 17.16
N ALA A 226 -18.77 14.19 18.09
CA ALA A 226 -17.61 13.99 18.97
C ALA A 226 -17.80 12.86 19.99
N SER A 227 -19.04 12.44 20.26
CA SER A 227 -19.38 11.30 21.12
C SER A 227 -19.49 9.97 20.37
N TRP A 228 -19.63 10.01 19.04
CA TRP A 228 -19.88 8.82 18.24
C TRP A 228 -18.67 7.88 18.20
N HIS A 229 -18.97 6.58 18.13
CA HIS A 229 -17.99 5.50 17.97
C HIS A 229 -16.84 5.58 19.00
N GLY A 230 -17.21 5.72 20.27
CA GLY A 230 -16.27 5.82 21.39
C GLY A 230 -15.46 7.11 21.45
N GLY A 231 -15.76 8.11 20.61
CA GLY A 231 -15.01 9.36 20.52
C GLY A 231 -14.14 9.50 19.26
N ARG A 232 -14.13 8.51 18.35
CA ARG A 232 -13.24 8.41 17.17
C ARG A 232 -12.95 9.74 16.48
N TRP A 233 -13.99 10.51 16.13
CA TRP A 233 -13.85 11.74 15.34
C TRP A 233 -13.24 12.90 16.13
N LYS A 234 -13.55 12.97 17.43
CA LYS A 234 -12.94 13.93 18.35
C LYS A 234 -11.47 13.56 18.58
N ASP A 235 -11.19 12.28 18.81
CA ASP A 235 -9.84 11.79 19.10
C ASP A 235 -8.93 11.87 17.86
N LEU A 236 -9.46 11.65 16.65
CA LEU A 236 -8.74 11.91 15.41
C LEU A 236 -8.35 13.39 15.28
N VAL A 237 -9.27 14.32 15.59
CA VAL A 237 -8.95 15.75 15.63
C VAL A 237 -7.94 16.06 16.73
N ASP A 238 -8.09 15.50 17.92
CA ASP A 238 -7.21 15.77 19.08
C ASP A 238 -5.79 15.23 18.89
N ASN A 239 -5.64 14.01 18.40
CA ASN A 239 -4.34 13.40 18.07
C ASN A 239 -3.63 14.17 16.94
N LEU A 240 -4.37 14.91 16.11
CA LEU A 240 -3.82 15.76 15.04
C LEU A 240 -3.65 17.24 15.45
N LYS A 241 -4.20 17.68 16.59
CA LYS A 241 -3.87 18.99 17.19
C LYS A 241 -2.38 19.09 17.50
N GLU A 242 -1.72 17.99 17.83
CA GLU A 242 -0.27 17.99 18.04
C GLU A 242 0.50 18.40 16.80
N PHE A 243 0.04 18.10 15.58
CA PHE A 243 0.69 18.59 14.35
C PHE A 243 0.45 20.07 14.10
N ILE A 244 -0.71 20.59 14.49
CA ILE A 244 -0.97 22.05 14.57
C ILE A 244 -0.10 22.72 15.65
N LEU A 245 0.40 21.97 16.63
CA LEU A 245 1.20 22.44 17.76
C LEU A 245 2.67 21.95 17.75
N ASN A 246 3.16 21.34 16.67
CA ASN A 246 4.42 20.55 16.68
C ASN A 246 5.70 21.38 16.54
N TYR A 247 5.74 22.42 17.35
CA TYR A 247 6.91 23.19 17.71
C TYR A 247 7.92 22.37 18.56
N LYS A 248 7.65 21.11 18.98
CA LYS A 248 8.44 20.41 20.03
C LYS A 248 8.81 18.88 19.97
N GLY A 249 8.28 17.99 19.11
CA GLY A 249 8.81 16.59 18.90
C GLY A 249 8.56 15.55 20.02
N VAL A 250 8.75 14.21 19.88
CA VAL A 250 9.73 13.40 19.11
C VAL A 250 9.29 11.91 18.91
N PRO A 251 9.58 11.27 17.75
CA PRO A 251 9.85 9.81 17.63
C PRO A 251 11.15 9.46 16.85
N TYR A 252 11.40 8.16 16.56
CA TYR A 252 12.68 7.63 16.02
C TYR A 252 13.00 8.00 14.55
N LYS A 253 14.28 7.84 14.16
CA LYS A 253 14.89 8.35 12.91
C LYS A 253 15.86 7.35 12.27
N THR A 254 15.81 7.21 10.94
CA THR A 254 16.86 6.57 10.12
C THR A 254 17.82 7.65 9.60
N GLU A 255 19.13 7.40 9.64
CA GLU A 255 20.15 8.32 9.11
C GLU A 255 20.99 7.61 8.04
N TRP A 256 21.00 8.16 6.82
CA TRP A 256 21.93 7.75 5.77
C TRP A 256 23.27 8.43 5.96
N VAL A 257 24.36 7.69 5.74
CA VAL A 257 25.73 8.15 5.99
C VAL A 257 26.58 7.84 4.77
N GLU A 258 27.14 8.88 4.16
CA GLU A 258 28.06 8.75 3.04
C GLU A 258 29.32 7.98 3.46
N TYR A 259 29.92 7.21 2.55
CA TYR A 259 31.08 6.38 2.84
C TYR A 259 32.26 7.12 3.52
N PRO A 260 32.64 8.36 3.12
CA PRO A 260 33.61 9.19 3.84
C PRO A 260 33.31 9.37 5.33
N ASP A 261 32.03 9.53 5.67
CA ASP A 261 31.56 9.98 6.98
C ASP A 261 31.32 8.84 7.97
N ILE A 262 31.26 7.58 7.51
CA ILE A 262 31.06 6.40 8.36
C ILE A 262 32.12 6.33 9.48
N ALA A 263 33.40 6.44 9.14
CA ALA A 263 34.47 6.31 10.13
C ALA A 263 34.57 7.52 11.10
N PRO A 264 34.44 8.78 10.65
CA PRO A 264 34.24 9.94 11.52
C PRO A 264 33.02 9.79 12.45
N LEU A 265 31.87 9.38 11.93
CA LEU A 265 30.64 9.25 12.69
C LEU A 265 30.74 8.16 13.76
N CYS A 266 31.19 6.96 13.39
CA CYS A 266 31.31 5.86 14.34
C CYS A 266 32.29 6.19 15.49
N LYS A 267 33.43 6.82 15.18
CA LYS A 267 34.37 7.35 16.20
C LYS A 267 33.70 8.39 17.11
N LYS A 268 32.93 9.31 16.55
CA LYS A 268 32.19 10.36 17.29
C LYS A 268 31.12 9.77 18.21
N LEU A 269 30.43 8.72 17.78
CA LEU A 269 29.36 8.05 18.53
C LEU A 269 29.85 6.95 19.48
N GLY A 270 31.15 6.64 19.49
CA GLY A 270 31.72 5.56 20.29
C GLY A 270 31.37 4.16 19.78
N ILE A 271 30.90 4.04 18.54
CA ILE A 271 30.58 2.77 17.89
C ILE A 271 31.91 2.04 17.62
N PRO A 272 32.09 0.79 18.10
CA PRO A 272 33.37 0.09 17.99
C PRO A 272 33.68 -0.28 16.53
N PRO A 273 34.95 -0.18 16.09
CA PRO A 273 35.37 -0.70 14.79
C PRO A 273 35.44 -2.23 14.79
N THR A 274 35.19 -2.82 13.63
CA THR A 274 35.56 -4.21 13.32
C THR A 274 37.07 -4.28 13.06
N THR A 275 37.72 -5.36 13.49
CA THR A 275 39.14 -5.60 13.21
C THR A 275 39.28 -6.47 11.96
N LYS A 276 40.08 -6.04 11.00
CA LYS A 276 40.39 -6.81 9.79
C LYS A 276 41.37 -7.95 10.09
N PRO A 277 41.50 -8.96 9.20
CA PRO A 277 42.50 -10.04 9.33
C PRO A 277 43.96 -9.55 9.41
N ASP A 278 44.26 -8.36 8.91
CA ASP A 278 45.59 -7.71 8.99
C ASP A 278 45.81 -6.91 10.30
N GLY A 279 44.85 -6.92 11.22
CA GLY A 279 44.87 -6.16 12.47
C GLY A 279 44.47 -4.68 12.33
N SER A 280 44.18 -4.19 11.11
CA SER A 280 43.72 -2.81 10.91
C SER A 280 42.25 -2.63 11.30
N LEU A 281 41.92 -1.47 11.86
CA LEU A 281 40.57 -1.15 12.31
C LEU A 281 39.71 -0.59 11.16
N TRP A 282 38.45 -1.02 11.08
CA TRP A 282 37.49 -0.61 10.05
C TRP A 282 36.13 -0.32 10.68
N TYR A 283 35.59 0.87 10.38
CA TYR A 283 34.23 1.26 10.75
C TYR A 283 33.27 0.97 9.60
N THR A 284 32.18 0.30 9.88
CA THR A 284 31.15 -0.12 8.92
C THR A 284 29.75 0.10 9.49
N LEU A 285 28.76 0.17 8.61
CA LEU A 285 27.32 0.13 8.93
C LEU A 285 26.74 -1.21 8.44
N PRO A 286 25.56 -1.66 8.94
CA PRO A 286 24.63 -0.97 9.83
C PRO A 286 25.11 -0.83 11.28
N ALA A 287 24.57 0.18 11.95
CA ALA A 287 24.59 0.36 13.40
C ALA A 287 23.23 0.93 13.84
N ILE A 288 22.68 0.44 14.94
CA ILE A 288 21.45 0.95 15.54
C ILE A 288 21.77 1.62 16.88
N TYR A 289 20.92 2.57 17.28
CA TYR A 289 20.92 3.14 18.62
C TYR A 289 19.59 2.82 19.29
N ASP A 290 19.63 2.07 20.39
CA ASP A 290 18.44 1.85 21.22
C ASP A 290 18.41 2.93 22.32
N PRO A 291 17.48 3.91 22.27
CA PRO A 291 17.39 4.95 23.28
C PRO A 291 16.90 4.44 24.64
N SER A 292 16.24 3.27 24.69
CA SER A 292 15.78 2.63 25.94
C SER A 292 16.93 2.02 26.75
N THR A 293 17.96 1.51 26.07
CA THR A 293 19.19 0.99 26.70
C THR A 293 20.40 1.94 26.57
N LYS A 294 20.23 3.07 25.87
CA LYS A 294 21.26 4.07 25.54
C LYS A 294 22.52 3.46 24.91
N THR A 295 22.35 2.39 24.16
CA THR A 295 23.43 1.55 23.64
C THR A 295 23.43 1.58 22.12
N TYR A 296 24.61 1.76 21.53
CA TYR A 296 24.82 1.52 20.11
C TYR A 296 25.15 0.04 19.89
N VAL A 297 24.46 -0.60 18.95
CA VAL A 297 24.73 -1.97 18.52
C VAL A 297 25.12 -1.93 17.05
N SER A 298 26.32 -2.43 16.75
CA SER A 298 26.90 -2.49 15.41
C SER A 298 27.38 -3.89 15.11
N ASP A 299 27.60 -4.19 13.82
CA ASP A 299 27.70 -5.54 13.23
C ASP A 299 26.33 -6.17 13.04
N SER A 300 26.00 -6.57 11.81
CA SER A 300 24.64 -6.98 11.42
C SER A 300 24.19 -8.25 12.14
N ILE A 301 25.12 -9.18 12.42
CA ILE A 301 24.81 -10.40 13.19
C ILE A 301 24.50 -10.07 14.66
N ARG A 302 25.23 -9.12 15.25
CA ARG A 302 25.02 -8.68 16.64
C ARG A 302 23.77 -7.82 16.81
N ILE A 303 23.42 -7.07 15.78
CA ILE A 303 22.15 -6.36 15.69
C ILE A 303 21.00 -7.36 15.69
N ALA A 304 21.07 -8.42 14.85
CA ALA A 304 20.07 -9.48 14.85
C ALA A 304 19.97 -10.19 16.22
N GLU A 305 21.10 -10.58 16.82
CA GLU A 305 21.12 -11.18 18.16
C GLU A 305 20.53 -10.27 19.24
N TYR A 306 20.79 -8.96 19.15
CA TYR A 306 20.27 -7.97 20.08
C TYR A 306 18.76 -7.82 19.94
N LEU A 307 18.24 -7.77 18.70
CA LEU A 307 16.82 -7.66 18.42
C LEU A 307 16.06 -8.93 18.84
N ASP A 308 16.54 -10.13 18.50
CA ASP A 308 15.99 -11.42 18.95
C ASP A 308 15.87 -11.52 20.49
N LYS A 309 16.81 -10.90 21.22
CA LYS A 309 16.82 -10.86 22.70
C LYS A 309 15.95 -9.73 23.27
N ARG A 310 15.82 -8.60 22.56
CA ARG A 310 15.09 -7.41 22.98
C ARG A 310 13.58 -7.49 22.67
N HIS A 311 13.24 -8.30 21.67
CA HIS A 311 11.90 -8.56 21.13
C HIS A 311 11.61 -10.06 21.00
N PRO A 312 11.65 -10.84 22.11
CA PRO A 312 11.43 -12.29 22.10
C PRO A 312 10.01 -12.70 21.63
N GLU A 313 9.09 -11.75 21.52
CA GLU A 313 7.75 -11.87 20.94
C GLU A 313 7.73 -11.95 19.40
N THR A 314 8.84 -11.62 18.72
CA THR A 314 8.95 -11.63 17.25
C THR A 314 9.62 -12.90 16.71
N PRO A 315 9.48 -13.21 15.40
CA PRO A 315 10.17 -14.34 14.77
C PRO A 315 11.69 -14.20 14.89
N LYS A 316 12.36 -15.29 15.28
CA LYS A 316 13.80 -15.30 15.59
C LYS A 316 14.68 -15.52 14.37
N ALA A 317 15.70 -14.69 14.19
CA ALA A 317 16.82 -14.97 13.29
C ALA A 317 17.65 -16.18 13.77
N PHE A 318 17.66 -16.44 15.08
CA PHE A 318 18.36 -17.56 15.73
C PHE A 318 17.37 -18.52 16.42
N PRO A 319 16.62 -19.34 15.65
CA PRO A 319 15.71 -20.32 16.24
C PRO A 319 16.49 -21.41 17.01
N HIS A 320 15.83 -22.06 17.98
CA HIS A 320 16.33 -23.24 18.70
C HIS A 320 17.72 -23.13 19.37
N ASN A 321 18.15 -21.92 19.76
CA ASN A 321 19.48 -21.64 20.32
C ASN A 321 20.63 -21.96 19.35
N THR A 322 20.46 -21.62 18.07
CA THR A 322 21.44 -21.90 17.00
C THR A 322 22.49 -20.81 16.79
N GLU A 323 22.55 -19.78 17.63
CA GLU A 323 23.46 -18.62 17.52
C GLU A 323 24.89 -19.04 17.17
N GLY A 324 25.48 -19.96 17.95
CA GLY A 324 26.85 -20.42 17.73
C GLY A 324 27.08 -21.14 16.39
N LEU A 325 26.08 -21.89 15.89
CA LEU A 325 26.15 -22.55 14.58
C LEU A 325 26.00 -21.54 13.44
N GLN A 326 25.15 -20.52 13.61
CA GLN A 326 24.92 -19.50 12.60
C GLN A 326 26.02 -18.44 12.55
N ILE A 327 26.72 -18.18 13.66
CA ILE A 327 27.99 -17.46 13.69
C ILE A 327 29.05 -18.23 12.89
N ALA A 328 29.24 -19.53 13.18
CA ALA A 328 30.19 -20.37 12.45
C ALA A 328 29.87 -20.47 10.95
N PHE A 329 28.58 -20.56 10.58
CA PHE A 329 28.12 -20.46 9.20
C PHE A 329 28.46 -19.10 8.58
N THR A 330 28.27 -18.00 9.31
CA THR A 330 28.60 -16.63 8.85
C THR A 330 30.09 -16.46 8.56
N GLU A 331 30.96 -16.97 9.43
CA GLU A 331 32.41 -16.96 9.23
C GLU A 331 32.81 -17.81 8.01
N ALA A 332 32.26 -19.03 7.89
CA ALA A 332 32.50 -19.92 6.76
C ALA A 332 32.03 -19.30 5.43
N PHE A 333 30.80 -18.80 5.38
CA PHE A 333 30.22 -18.11 4.23
C PHE A 333 31.03 -16.87 3.83
N THR A 334 31.38 -16.01 4.78
CA THR A 334 32.18 -14.80 4.51
C THR A 334 33.57 -15.14 3.94
N SER A 335 34.17 -16.28 4.33
CA SER A 335 35.46 -16.72 3.79
C SER A 335 35.39 -17.11 2.29
N THR A 336 34.27 -17.63 1.81
CA THR A 336 34.06 -18.00 0.40
C THR A 336 33.84 -16.77 -0.50
N LEU A 337 33.30 -15.68 0.06
CA LEU A 337 32.97 -14.43 -0.63
C LEU A 337 34.18 -13.59 -1.05
N VAL A 338 35.41 -14.04 -0.79
CA VAL A 338 36.63 -13.42 -1.34
C VAL A 338 36.70 -13.56 -2.87
N ALA A 339 36.18 -14.67 -3.43
CA ALA A 339 36.20 -14.93 -4.87
C ALA A 339 35.36 -13.97 -5.74
N PRO A 340 34.11 -13.58 -5.38
CA PRO A 340 33.33 -12.61 -6.17
C PRO A 340 33.84 -11.16 -6.13
N TYR A 341 34.62 -10.75 -5.12
CA TYR A 341 34.98 -9.34 -4.94
C TYR A 341 35.62 -8.64 -6.16
N PRO A 342 36.57 -9.25 -6.91
CA PRO A 342 37.12 -8.64 -8.12
C PRO A 342 36.09 -8.36 -9.23
N PHE A 343 34.94 -9.06 -9.22
CA PHE A 343 33.90 -8.95 -10.24
C PHE A 343 32.76 -8.00 -9.82
N VAL A 344 32.35 -8.03 -8.54
CA VAL A 344 31.20 -7.23 -8.06
C VAL A 344 31.60 -5.82 -7.66
N LEU A 345 32.79 -5.61 -7.08
CA LEU A 345 33.21 -4.29 -6.60
C LEU A 345 33.34 -3.24 -7.72
N PRO A 346 33.77 -3.56 -8.96
CA PRO A 346 33.70 -2.65 -10.10
C PRO A 346 32.26 -2.18 -10.43
N ALA A 347 31.27 -3.08 -10.32
CA ALA A 347 29.88 -2.77 -10.62
C ALA A 347 29.21 -1.96 -9.49
N VAL A 348 29.56 -2.25 -8.22
CA VAL A 348 29.23 -1.40 -7.06
C VAL A 348 29.82 -0.01 -7.24
N PHE A 349 31.11 0.09 -7.58
CA PHE A 349 31.79 1.36 -7.77
C PHE A 349 31.07 2.25 -8.80
N ALA A 350 30.65 1.66 -9.93
CA ALA A 350 29.93 2.38 -10.99
C ALA A 350 28.56 2.95 -10.54
N LYS A 351 27.99 2.43 -9.44
CA LYS A 351 26.71 2.88 -8.85
C LYS A 351 26.87 3.84 -7.66
N LEU A 352 28.08 4.01 -7.13
CA LEU A 352 28.33 4.98 -6.04
C LEU A 352 28.29 6.42 -6.56
N ASN A 353 27.86 7.36 -5.72
CA ASN A 353 27.99 8.80 -5.99
C ASN A 353 29.48 9.25 -5.94
N PRO A 354 29.84 10.43 -6.47
CA PRO A 354 31.25 10.83 -6.59
C PRO A 354 32.04 10.87 -5.26
N PRO A 355 31.52 11.40 -4.13
CA PRO A 355 32.20 11.35 -2.84
C PRO A 355 32.45 9.90 -2.35
N SER A 356 31.44 9.03 -2.47
CA SER A 356 31.57 7.63 -2.09
C SER A 356 32.52 6.85 -3.02
N GLN A 357 32.56 7.16 -4.32
CA GLN A 357 33.57 6.65 -5.25
C GLN A 357 35.01 7.03 -4.82
N GLU A 358 35.24 8.29 -4.49
CA GLU A 358 36.57 8.76 -4.06
C GLU A 358 37.05 8.04 -2.80
N HIS A 359 36.18 7.92 -1.79
CA HIS A 359 36.50 7.21 -0.56
C HIS A 359 36.70 5.70 -0.77
N PHE A 360 35.92 5.08 -1.65
CA PHE A 360 36.05 3.67 -1.99
C PHE A 360 37.41 3.36 -2.63
N ARG A 361 37.92 4.23 -3.52
CA ARG A 361 39.29 4.15 -4.06
C ARG A 361 40.34 4.23 -2.95
N TYR A 362 40.17 5.18 -2.03
CA TYR A 362 41.11 5.43 -0.94
C TYR A 362 41.16 4.27 0.07
N GLN A 363 40.03 3.90 0.68
CA GLN A 363 40.00 2.82 1.69
C GLN A 363 40.52 1.49 1.16
N ARG A 364 40.17 1.13 -0.08
CA ARG A 364 40.56 -0.15 -0.68
C ARG A 364 41.97 -0.16 -1.27
N HIS A 365 42.70 0.96 -1.23
CA HIS A 365 44.05 1.11 -1.77
C HIS A 365 44.16 0.67 -3.25
N MET A 366 43.06 0.74 -4.01
CA MET A 366 42.99 0.07 -5.30
C MET A 366 43.78 0.76 -6.40
N GLY A 367 44.02 2.09 -6.31
CA GLY A 367 44.90 2.86 -7.20
C GLY A 367 44.56 2.85 -8.70
N LYS A 368 43.44 2.22 -9.07
CA LYS A 368 43.07 1.77 -10.42
C LYS A 368 41.73 2.39 -10.83
N THR A 369 41.52 2.49 -12.14
CA THR A 369 40.20 2.72 -12.74
C THR A 369 39.34 1.44 -12.67
N VAL A 370 38.02 1.57 -12.86
CA VAL A 370 37.07 0.44 -12.89
C VAL A 370 37.49 -0.63 -13.90
N ALA A 371 37.98 -0.20 -15.07
CA ALA A 371 38.46 -1.09 -16.13
C ALA A 371 39.73 -1.87 -15.74
N GLU A 372 40.59 -1.30 -14.90
CA GLU A 372 41.82 -1.94 -14.40
C GLU A 372 41.60 -2.80 -13.14
N MET A 373 40.41 -2.69 -12.50
CA MET A 373 39.97 -3.54 -11.40
C MET A 373 39.37 -4.87 -11.90
N LEU A 374 38.77 -4.88 -13.09
CA LEU A 374 38.22 -6.09 -13.69
C LEU A 374 39.36 -7.03 -14.12
N PRO A 375 39.37 -8.31 -13.68
CA PRO A 375 40.31 -9.29 -14.21
C PRO A 375 40.00 -9.53 -15.70
N SER A 376 41.02 -9.93 -16.47
CA SER A 376 40.86 -10.17 -17.93
C SER A 376 41.53 -11.46 -18.38
N GLY A 377 41.21 -11.93 -19.59
CA GLY A 377 41.81 -13.14 -20.18
C GLY A 377 41.62 -14.40 -19.31
N GLU A 378 42.69 -15.17 -19.12
CA GLU A 378 42.66 -16.41 -18.32
C GLU A 378 42.47 -16.15 -16.82
N GLU A 379 42.90 -14.99 -16.30
CA GLU A 379 42.69 -14.62 -14.89
C GLU A 379 41.19 -14.40 -14.60
N ALA A 380 40.46 -13.77 -15.53
CA ALA A 380 39.00 -13.62 -15.43
C ALA A 380 38.29 -14.97 -15.41
N LYS A 381 38.65 -15.88 -16.32
CA LYS A 381 38.06 -17.23 -16.40
C LYS A 381 38.33 -18.03 -15.13
N ALA A 382 39.57 -18.03 -14.66
CA ALA A 382 39.96 -18.74 -13.44
C ALA A 382 39.27 -18.15 -12.19
N GLY A 383 39.13 -16.82 -12.10
CA GLY A 383 38.42 -16.16 -11.02
C GLY A 383 36.91 -16.43 -11.04
N TRP A 384 36.28 -16.44 -12.22
CA TRP A 384 34.83 -16.70 -12.37
C TRP A 384 34.49 -18.16 -12.05
N ALA A 385 35.27 -19.11 -12.58
CA ALA A 385 35.15 -20.54 -12.24
C ALA A 385 35.41 -20.81 -10.75
N LYS A 386 36.33 -20.03 -10.13
CA LYS A 386 36.52 -20.09 -8.68
C LYS A 386 35.31 -19.55 -7.93
N PHE A 387 34.70 -18.44 -8.36
CA PHE A 387 33.48 -17.90 -7.73
C PHE A 387 32.31 -18.90 -7.82
N GLU A 388 32.09 -19.51 -8.99
CA GLU A 388 31.11 -20.60 -9.16
C GLU A 388 31.39 -21.75 -8.17
N SER A 389 32.63 -22.22 -8.09
CA SER A 389 33.03 -23.30 -7.17
C SER A 389 32.90 -22.94 -5.69
N GLU A 390 33.20 -21.70 -5.29
CA GLU A 390 33.05 -21.24 -3.91
C GLU A 390 31.58 -21.10 -3.51
N LEU A 391 30.69 -20.65 -4.42
CA LEU A 391 29.24 -20.75 -4.22
C LEU A 391 28.81 -22.21 -4.11
N GLY A 392 29.32 -23.12 -4.95
CA GLY A 392 28.96 -24.53 -4.90
C GLY A 392 29.17 -25.21 -3.55
N LYS A 393 30.20 -24.81 -2.79
CA LYS A 393 30.40 -25.27 -1.41
C LYS A 393 29.26 -24.81 -0.48
N ILE A 394 28.77 -23.58 -0.65
CA ILE A 394 27.64 -23.05 0.11
C ILE A 394 26.35 -23.78 -0.28
N ASP A 395 26.10 -24.01 -1.57
CA ASP A 395 24.95 -24.80 -2.02
C ASP A 395 24.98 -26.22 -1.45
N GLU A 396 26.14 -26.89 -1.45
CA GLU A 396 26.31 -28.19 -0.79
C GLU A 396 25.94 -28.17 0.70
N TRP A 397 26.28 -27.12 1.44
CA TRP A 397 25.90 -26.97 2.86
C TRP A 397 24.38 -26.79 2.98
N LEU A 398 23.79 -25.94 2.14
CA LEU A 398 22.35 -25.62 2.14
C LEU A 398 21.47 -26.80 1.65
N VAL A 399 21.97 -27.66 0.76
CA VAL A 399 21.28 -28.88 0.31
C VAL A 399 21.30 -29.96 1.40
N LYS A 400 22.41 -30.08 2.14
CA LYS A 400 22.54 -31.03 3.27
C LYS A 400 21.62 -30.69 4.47
N GLY A 401 21.06 -29.48 4.53
CA GLY A 401 20.04 -29.09 5.51
C GLY A 401 18.67 -29.76 5.32
N GLY A 402 18.37 -30.26 4.11
CA GLY A 402 17.19 -31.11 3.85
C GLY A 402 15.82 -30.41 3.81
N GLY A 403 15.76 -29.08 3.85
CA GLY A 403 14.52 -28.28 3.78
C GLY A 403 14.59 -27.10 2.81
N LYS A 404 13.54 -26.26 2.80
CA LYS A 404 13.43 -25.06 1.95
C LYS A 404 14.52 -24.01 2.25
N TYR A 405 14.96 -23.96 3.51
CA TYR A 405 15.92 -23.03 4.10
C TYR A 405 17.02 -23.80 4.86
N LEU A 406 18.09 -23.13 5.29
CA LEU A 406 19.28 -23.72 5.94
C LEU A 406 18.95 -24.59 7.15
N LEU A 407 17.91 -24.23 7.92
CA LEU A 407 17.47 -24.94 9.13
C LEU A 407 16.11 -25.65 8.98
N GLY A 408 15.67 -25.94 7.76
CA GLY A 408 14.40 -26.65 7.50
C GLY A 408 13.39 -25.76 6.76
N ASP A 409 12.18 -25.63 7.29
CA ASP A 409 11.06 -24.97 6.60
C ASP A 409 10.86 -23.49 6.95
N LYS A 410 11.67 -22.94 7.87
CA LYS A 410 11.70 -21.50 8.21
C LYS A 410 13.08 -20.89 7.94
N PRO A 411 13.17 -19.64 7.44
CA PRO A 411 14.44 -18.97 7.21
C PRO A 411 15.15 -18.64 8.53
N SER A 412 16.47 -18.69 8.51
CA SER A 412 17.33 -18.32 9.63
C SER A 412 18.30 -17.19 9.26
N TRP A 413 19.08 -16.69 10.22
CA TRP A 413 20.16 -15.74 9.97
C TRP A 413 21.06 -16.13 8.78
N GLY A 414 21.42 -17.42 8.66
CA GLY A 414 22.19 -17.94 7.53
C GLY A 414 21.48 -17.81 6.18
N ASP A 415 20.16 -17.97 6.11
CA ASP A 415 19.38 -17.73 4.89
C ASP A 415 19.31 -16.25 4.53
N PHE A 416 19.08 -15.36 5.52
CA PHE A 416 19.09 -13.92 5.31
C PHE A 416 20.47 -13.42 4.86
N LEU A 417 21.55 -13.98 5.42
CA LEU A 417 22.92 -13.72 4.99
C LEU A 417 23.11 -14.11 3.51
N VAL A 418 22.79 -15.34 3.13
CA VAL A 418 22.88 -15.81 1.73
C VAL A 418 22.05 -14.92 0.79
N ALA A 419 20.79 -14.66 1.13
CA ALA A 419 19.88 -13.83 0.34
C ALA A 419 20.40 -12.40 0.16
N SER A 420 20.96 -11.79 1.22
CA SER A 420 21.50 -10.42 1.15
C SER A 420 22.63 -10.28 0.12
N TYR A 421 23.48 -11.30 -0.04
CA TYR A 421 24.55 -11.29 -1.04
C TYR A 421 24.03 -11.57 -2.46
N LEU A 422 23.04 -12.45 -2.61
CA LEU A 422 22.37 -12.68 -3.91
C LEU A 422 21.65 -11.40 -4.39
N ILE A 423 20.95 -10.71 -3.50
CA ILE A 423 20.33 -9.40 -3.79
C ILE A 423 21.40 -8.35 -4.10
N TRP A 424 22.50 -8.31 -3.34
CA TRP A 424 23.61 -7.41 -3.62
C TRP A 424 24.24 -7.65 -5.00
N PHE A 425 24.42 -8.91 -5.41
CA PHE A 425 24.85 -9.30 -6.75
C PHE A 425 23.85 -8.81 -7.82
N LYS A 426 22.57 -9.13 -7.66
CA LYS A 426 21.48 -8.70 -8.56
C LYS A 426 21.42 -7.18 -8.73
N VAL A 427 21.51 -6.41 -7.64
CA VAL A 427 21.46 -4.94 -7.66
C VAL A 427 22.74 -4.33 -8.22
N SER A 428 23.91 -4.93 -7.95
CA SER A 428 25.22 -4.43 -8.39
C SER A 428 25.45 -4.61 -9.88
N TRP A 429 25.08 -5.76 -10.46
CA TRP A 429 25.22 -5.98 -11.91
C TRP A 429 23.96 -5.61 -12.70
N GLY A 430 22.78 -5.67 -12.07
CA GLY A 430 21.47 -5.48 -12.69
C GLY A 430 20.81 -6.83 -13.06
N GLU A 431 19.48 -6.89 -12.97
CA GLU A 431 18.70 -8.11 -13.20
C GLU A 431 18.87 -8.69 -14.62
N ASP A 432 19.12 -7.84 -15.61
CA ASP A 432 19.38 -8.29 -16.98
C ASP A 432 20.83 -8.65 -17.30
N SER A 433 21.76 -8.46 -16.35
CA SER A 433 23.18 -8.71 -16.56
C SER A 433 23.48 -10.17 -16.87
N LYS A 434 24.57 -10.40 -17.61
CA LYS A 434 25.05 -11.76 -17.87
C LYS A 434 25.50 -12.41 -16.57
N GLU A 435 26.19 -11.64 -15.73
CA GLU A 435 26.72 -12.05 -14.43
C GLU A 435 25.62 -12.57 -13.50
N TRP A 436 24.47 -11.87 -13.43
CA TRP A 436 23.32 -12.34 -12.66
C TRP A 436 22.65 -13.57 -13.29
N LYS A 437 22.54 -13.62 -14.62
CA LYS A 437 21.97 -14.78 -15.35
C LYS A 437 22.83 -16.04 -15.21
N ASP A 438 24.16 -15.90 -15.22
CA ASP A 438 25.12 -16.97 -14.93
C ASP A 438 24.89 -17.51 -13.50
N ILE A 439 24.86 -16.65 -12.47
CA ILE A 439 24.56 -17.04 -11.07
C ILE A 439 23.21 -17.74 -10.93
N CYS A 440 22.18 -17.21 -11.60
CA CYS A 440 20.84 -17.80 -11.61
C CYS A 440 20.77 -19.19 -12.28
N SER A 441 21.76 -19.55 -13.11
CA SER A 441 21.84 -20.85 -13.79
C SER A 441 22.69 -21.87 -13.04
N TRP A 442 23.65 -21.41 -12.23
CA TRP A 442 24.57 -22.27 -11.48
C TRP A 442 23.85 -23.18 -10.49
N HIS A 443 24.42 -24.38 -10.27
CA HIS A 443 23.94 -25.37 -9.30
C HIS A 443 22.46 -25.75 -9.54
N ASP A 444 22.14 -26.13 -10.78
CA ASP A 444 20.80 -26.48 -11.27
C ASP A 444 19.75 -25.38 -11.01
N GLY A 445 20.18 -24.11 -11.09
CA GLY A 445 19.34 -22.95 -10.83
C GLY A 445 18.95 -22.73 -9.37
N ARG A 446 19.52 -23.49 -8.42
CA ARG A 446 19.14 -23.40 -6.99
C ARG A 446 19.35 -22.02 -6.38
N TRP A 447 20.25 -21.19 -6.89
CA TRP A 447 20.39 -19.80 -6.42
C TRP A 447 19.19 -18.93 -6.77
N LYS A 448 18.69 -19.06 -8.01
CA LYS A 448 17.43 -18.43 -8.44
C LYS A 448 16.27 -19.02 -7.63
N THR A 449 16.16 -20.34 -7.55
CA THR A 449 15.10 -21.01 -6.77
C THR A 449 15.11 -20.62 -5.30
N ARG A 450 16.26 -20.42 -4.65
CA ARG A 450 16.34 -19.99 -3.24
C ARG A 450 15.91 -18.53 -3.05
N LEU A 451 16.17 -17.66 -4.03
CA LEU A 451 15.68 -16.28 -4.01
C LEU A 451 14.17 -16.20 -4.34
N ASP A 452 13.69 -17.03 -5.27
CA ASP A 452 12.29 -17.10 -5.69
C ASP A 452 11.42 -17.82 -4.64
N ASN A 453 11.97 -18.79 -3.90
CA ASN A 453 11.34 -19.47 -2.77
C ASN A 453 10.87 -18.50 -1.65
N LEU A 454 11.25 -17.22 -1.71
CA LEU A 454 10.80 -16.15 -0.81
C LEU A 454 9.53 -15.42 -1.32
N LYS A 455 8.80 -15.97 -2.30
CA LYS A 455 7.63 -15.35 -2.97
C LYS A 455 6.52 -16.37 -3.35
N GLU A 456 5.29 -15.87 -3.62
CA GLU A 456 4.13 -16.40 -4.41
C GLU A 456 2.73 -16.04 -3.77
N PHE A 457 1.55 -16.60 -4.16
CA PHE A 457 0.13 -16.11 -3.93
C PHE A 457 -0.39 -15.61 -2.55
N ILE A 458 -1.02 -16.44 -1.71
CA ILE A 458 -1.48 -16.04 -0.35
C ILE A 458 -1.15 -17.17 0.61
N LEU A 459 -1.67 -18.38 0.36
CA LEU A 459 -1.09 -19.58 0.95
C LEU A 459 0.35 -19.73 0.42
N ASN A 460 0.55 -19.55 -0.88
CA ASN A 460 1.88 -19.46 -1.47
C ASN A 460 2.72 -18.25 -0.96
N HIS A 461 2.14 -17.05 -0.73
CA HIS A 461 2.86 -15.87 -0.15
C HIS A 461 3.38 -16.18 1.23
N LYS A 462 2.46 -16.67 2.06
CA LYS A 462 2.72 -17.17 3.40
C LYS A 462 3.51 -18.48 3.41
N SER A 463 3.86 -19.04 2.25
CA SER A 463 4.56 -20.33 2.11
C SER A 463 3.91 -21.48 2.88
N ILE A 464 2.59 -21.44 3.05
CA ILE A 464 1.77 -22.45 3.74
C ILE A 464 1.45 -23.59 2.75
N PRO A 465 1.88 -24.83 3.01
CA PRO A 465 1.51 -25.97 2.17
C PRO A 465 0.01 -26.25 2.24
N TYR A 466 -0.62 -26.48 1.08
CA TYR A 466 -2.04 -26.82 1.00
C TYR A 466 -2.31 -27.90 -0.06
N LYS A 467 -3.52 -28.45 -0.03
CA LYS A 467 -4.07 -29.34 -1.04
C LYS A 467 -5.39 -28.76 -1.53
N THR A 468 -5.55 -28.60 -2.83
CA THR A 468 -6.83 -28.17 -3.44
C THR A 468 -7.76 -29.37 -3.57
N GLU A 469 -9.02 -29.21 -3.16
CA GLU A 469 -10.12 -30.12 -3.50
C GLU A 469 -11.16 -29.38 -4.32
N TRP A 470 -11.56 -29.97 -5.45
CA TRP A 470 -12.50 -29.36 -6.39
C TRP A 470 -13.92 -29.85 -6.11
N VAL A 471 -14.86 -28.92 -5.99
CA VAL A 471 -16.26 -29.17 -5.63
C VAL A 471 -17.16 -28.62 -6.73
N GLU A 472 -18.13 -29.40 -7.20
CA GLU A 472 -19.08 -28.92 -8.20
C GLU A 472 -20.17 -28.04 -7.56
N TYR A 473 -20.72 -27.09 -8.30
CA TYR A 473 -21.82 -26.21 -7.84
C TYR A 473 -22.97 -26.91 -7.09
N PRO A 474 -23.52 -28.07 -7.53
CA PRO A 474 -24.56 -28.77 -6.77
C PRO A 474 -24.11 -29.32 -5.42
N ASP A 475 -22.82 -29.52 -5.19
CA ASP A 475 -22.28 -30.18 -4.00
C ASP A 475 -21.74 -29.20 -2.94
N ILE A 476 -21.60 -27.91 -3.27
CA ILE A 476 -21.11 -26.86 -2.35
C ILE A 476 -21.96 -26.79 -1.08
N GLU A 477 -23.27 -26.59 -1.22
CA GLU A 477 -24.18 -26.49 -0.07
C GLU A 477 -24.22 -27.78 0.79
N PRO A 478 -24.42 -28.99 0.21
CA PRO A 478 -24.32 -30.24 0.95
C PRO A 478 -22.97 -30.44 1.67
N LEU A 479 -21.85 -30.05 1.04
CA LEU A 479 -20.52 -30.17 1.63
C LEU A 479 -20.33 -29.19 2.79
N CYS A 480 -20.67 -27.91 2.61
CA CYS A 480 -20.56 -26.91 3.67
C CYS A 480 -21.42 -27.27 4.88
N MET A 481 -22.67 -27.72 4.67
CA MET A 481 -23.52 -28.23 5.74
C MET A 481 -22.90 -29.43 6.46
N LYS A 482 -22.33 -30.40 5.72
CA LYS A 482 -21.65 -31.58 6.29
C LYS A 482 -20.41 -31.23 7.12
N LEU A 483 -19.67 -30.20 6.71
CA LEU A 483 -18.44 -29.75 7.36
C LEU A 483 -18.68 -28.69 8.45
N GLY A 484 -19.93 -28.27 8.68
CA GLY A 484 -20.26 -27.22 9.65
C GLY A 484 -19.80 -25.81 9.24
N ILE A 485 -19.49 -25.59 7.96
CA ILE A 485 -19.10 -24.28 7.42
C ILE A 485 -20.34 -23.37 7.41
N ALA A 486 -20.22 -22.18 7.99
CA ALA A 486 -21.33 -21.24 8.09
C ALA A 486 -21.74 -20.67 6.71
N PRO A 487 -23.03 -20.52 6.42
CA PRO A 487 -23.50 -19.81 5.23
C PRO A 487 -23.30 -18.29 5.37
N THR A 488 -23.13 -17.61 4.24
CA THR A 488 -23.35 -16.16 4.14
C THR A 488 -24.85 -15.87 4.26
N HIS A 489 -25.21 -14.87 5.05
CA HIS A 489 -26.59 -14.37 5.13
C HIS A 489 -26.83 -13.29 4.06
N LYS A 490 -27.89 -13.43 3.27
CA LYS A 490 -28.36 -12.35 2.40
C LYS A 490 -29.31 -11.40 3.15
N GLU A 491 -29.49 -10.20 2.61
CA GLU A 491 -30.44 -9.20 3.14
C GLU A 491 -31.89 -9.69 3.20
N ASP A 492 -32.28 -10.61 2.30
CA ASP A 492 -33.60 -11.26 2.28
C ASP A 492 -33.75 -12.41 3.29
N GLY A 493 -32.72 -12.69 4.10
CA GLY A 493 -32.67 -13.78 5.06
C GLY A 493 -32.37 -15.16 4.47
N SER A 494 -32.18 -15.27 3.14
CA SER A 494 -31.76 -16.53 2.53
C SER A 494 -30.31 -16.89 2.88
N LEU A 495 -30.06 -18.19 3.03
CA LEU A 495 -28.73 -18.74 3.28
C LEU A 495 -28.01 -18.98 1.96
N TRP A 496 -26.72 -18.65 1.90
CA TRP A 496 -25.89 -18.87 0.72
C TRP A 496 -24.56 -19.51 1.11
N TYR A 497 -24.31 -20.72 0.62
CA TYR A 497 -23.00 -21.38 0.72
C TYR A 497 -22.15 -21.06 -0.51
N THR A 498 -20.91 -20.64 -0.27
CA THR A 498 -19.94 -20.23 -1.29
C THR A 498 -18.58 -20.87 -1.02
N LEU A 499 -17.71 -20.84 -2.03
CA LEU A 499 -16.29 -21.15 -1.93
C LEU A 499 -15.51 -19.91 -2.43
N PRO A 500 -14.26 -19.68 -1.99
CA PRO A 500 -13.37 -20.61 -1.29
C PRO A 500 -13.71 -20.85 0.19
N ALA A 501 -13.30 -22.02 0.67
CA ALA A 501 -13.18 -22.34 2.08
C ALA A 501 -11.88 -23.15 2.29
N ILE A 502 -11.21 -22.93 3.42
CA ILE A 502 -10.04 -23.70 3.85
C ILE A 502 -10.37 -24.52 5.10
N TYR A 503 -9.61 -25.59 5.28
CA TYR A 503 -9.49 -26.32 6.55
C TYR A 503 -8.04 -26.25 6.99
N ASP A 504 -7.81 -25.78 8.21
CA ASP A 504 -6.48 -25.72 8.81
C ASP A 504 -6.35 -26.85 9.85
N PRO A 505 -5.57 -27.90 9.57
CA PRO A 505 -5.38 -29.02 10.49
C PRO A 505 -4.51 -28.67 11.70
N SER A 506 -3.83 -27.51 11.72
CA SER A 506 -3.04 -27.07 12.87
C SER A 506 -3.88 -26.45 13.98
N THR A 507 -5.10 -26.01 13.65
CA THR A 507 -6.06 -25.37 14.57
C THR A 507 -7.42 -26.06 14.60
N ASP A 508 -7.63 -27.13 13.81
CA ASP A 508 -8.91 -27.83 13.62
C ASP A 508 -10.06 -26.86 13.23
N THR A 509 -9.74 -25.89 12.36
CA THR A 509 -10.65 -24.78 12.03
C THR A 509 -10.99 -24.74 10.54
N TYR A 510 -12.27 -24.57 10.23
CA TYR A 510 -12.75 -24.20 8.90
C TYR A 510 -12.96 -22.69 8.79
N VAL A 511 -12.50 -22.10 7.68
CA VAL A 511 -12.71 -20.67 7.38
C VAL A 511 -13.18 -20.52 5.94
N SER A 512 -14.24 -19.75 5.73
CA SER A 512 -14.87 -19.51 4.43
C SER A 512 -14.92 -18.03 4.11
N ASP A 513 -15.05 -17.73 2.81
CA ASP A 513 -14.98 -16.38 2.22
C ASP A 513 -13.54 -15.81 2.21
N SER A 514 -13.19 -15.12 1.12
CA SER A 514 -11.80 -14.87 0.74
C SER A 514 -11.10 -13.87 1.68
N LEU A 515 -11.80 -12.81 2.13
CA LEU A 515 -11.26 -11.84 3.08
C LEU A 515 -11.12 -12.44 4.49
N PRO A 516 -12.14 -13.12 5.08
CA PRO A 516 -11.95 -13.85 6.35
C PRO A 516 -10.85 -14.92 6.29
N ILE A 517 -10.67 -15.59 5.16
CA ILE A 517 -9.52 -16.50 4.95
C ILE A 517 -8.20 -15.72 5.04
N ALA A 518 -8.07 -14.58 4.36
CA ALA A 518 -6.87 -13.75 4.45
C ALA A 518 -6.59 -13.23 5.88
N GLU A 519 -7.62 -12.76 6.59
CA GLU A 519 -7.53 -12.33 8.00
C GLU A 519 -7.09 -13.48 8.92
N TYR A 520 -7.67 -14.66 8.74
CA TYR A 520 -7.32 -15.86 9.49
C TYR A 520 -5.87 -16.28 9.25
N LEU A 521 -5.44 -16.30 7.98
CA LEU A 521 -4.09 -16.70 7.61
C LEU A 521 -3.06 -15.70 8.13
N GLU A 522 -3.33 -14.40 8.06
CA GLU A 522 -2.47 -13.35 8.62
C GLU A 522 -2.26 -13.54 10.13
N LYS A 523 -3.34 -13.81 10.87
CA LYS A 523 -3.31 -14.02 12.32
C LYS A 523 -2.66 -15.34 12.73
N THR A 524 -2.89 -16.41 11.98
CA THR A 524 -2.47 -17.78 12.35
C THR A 524 -1.03 -18.07 11.93
N TYR A 525 -0.55 -17.41 10.86
CA TYR A 525 0.79 -17.59 10.32
C TYR A 525 1.56 -16.26 10.25
N PRO A 526 1.81 -15.59 11.39
CA PRO A 526 2.49 -14.28 11.43
C PRO A 526 3.98 -14.36 11.03
N ASP A 527 4.61 -15.53 11.15
CA ASP A 527 6.01 -15.80 10.78
C ASP A 527 6.28 -15.78 9.26
N THR A 528 5.29 -15.38 8.46
CA THR A 528 5.26 -15.55 7.01
C THR A 528 4.86 -14.24 6.32
N PRO A 529 5.22 -13.99 5.04
CA PRO A 529 4.96 -12.74 4.35
C PRO A 529 3.55 -12.19 4.56
N SER A 530 3.48 -10.91 4.94
CA SER A 530 2.23 -10.26 5.33
C SER A 530 1.31 -10.08 4.12
N ILE A 531 0.05 -10.49 4.25
CA ILE A 531 -1.01 -10.19 3.27
C ILE A 531 -1.37 -8.70 3.32
N PHE A 532 -1.22 -8.08 4.50
CA PHE A 532 -1.56 -6.69 4.78
C PHE A 532 -0.34 -5.87 5.23
N PRO A 533 0.71 -5.78 4.39
CA PRO A 533 2.01 -5.25 4.80
C PRO A 533 1.91 -3.80 5.27
N HIS A 534 2.83 -3.38 6.13
CA HIS A 534 2.94 -1.99 6.61
C HIS A 534 1.67 -1.42 7.27
N ASN A 535 0.94 -2.25 8.02
CA ASN A 535 -0.34 -1.91 8.68
C ASN A 535 -1.47 -1.50 7.71
N THR A 536 -1.39 -1.85 6.43
CA THR A 536 -2.37 -1.40 5.41
C THR A 536 -3.73 -2.07 5.48
N TYR A 537 -3.95 -3.02 6.39
CA TYR A 537 -5.19 -3.81 6.50
C TYR A 537 -6.47 -2.95 6.51
N ALA A 538 -6.51 -1.87 7.29
CA ALA A 538 -7.64 -0.92 7.32
C ALA A 538 -7.97 -0.33 5.93
N LEU A 539 -6.94 0.12 5.22
CA LEU A 539 -7.07 0.68 3.87
C LEU A 539 -7.44 -0.40 2.84
N GLN A 540 -6.91 -1.61 2.97
CA GLN A 540 -7.19 -2.73 2.05
C GLN A 540 -8.63 -3.27 2.20
N VAL A 541 -9.22 -3.21 3.40
CA VAL A 541 -10.65 -3.44 3.61
C VAL A 541 -11.49 -2.35 2.94
N ALA A 542 -11.15 -1.06 3.13
CA ALA A 542 -11.85 0.05 2.49
C ALA A 542 -11.77 -0.02 0.95
N PHE A 543 -10.61 -0.39 0.39
CA PHE A 543 -10.48 -0.69 -1.05
C PHE A 543 -11.38 -1.84 -1.48
N THR A 544 -11.49 -2.91 -0.69
CA THR A 544 -12.32 -4.08 -1.05
C THR A 544 -13.79 -3.67 -1.22
N GLU A 545 -14.32 -2.83 -0.32
CA GLU A 545 -15.66 -2.25 -0.44
C GLU A 545 -15.79 -1.36 -1.70
N ALA A 546 -14.83 -0.46 -1.94
CA ALA A 546 -14.81 0.44 -3.10
C ALA A 546 -14.71 -0.30 -4.45
N TRP A 547 -13.90 -1.37 -4.51
CA TRP A 547 -13.76 -2.24 -5.66
C TRP A 547 -15.07 -2.98 -5.95
N GLN A 548 -15.71 -3.57 -4.94
CA GLN A 548 -16.98 -4.29 -5.11
C GLN A 548 -18.12 -3.38 -5.58
N ALA A 549 -18.18 -2.12 -5.13
CA ALA A 549 -19.13 -1.13 -5.62
C ALA A 549 -18.98 -0.86 -7.14
N ASN A 550 -17.76 -0.98 -7.66
CA ASN A 550 -17.38 -0.80 -9.05
C ASN A 550 -17.37 -2.11 -9.88
N LEU A 551 -18.16 -3.11 -9.49
CA LEU A 551 -18.31 -4.37 -10.25
C LEU A 551 -19.72 -4.63 -10.78
N THR A 552 -20.60 -3.63 -10.79
CA THR A 552 -22.01 -3.80 -11.20
C THR A 552 -22.13 -4.20 -12.68
N ALA A 553 -21.66 -3.37 -13.61
CA ALA A 553 -21.64 -3.69 -15.04
C ALA A 553 -20.76 -4.91 -15.37
N PRO A 554 -19.55 -5.07 -14.79
CA PRO A 554 -18.78 -6.31 -14.90
C PRO A 554 -19.59 -7.57 -14.55
N PHE A 555 -20.31 -7.60 -13.41
CA PHE A 555 -21.12 -8.76 -13.04
C PHE A 555 -22.31 -8.99 -13.98
N VAL A 556 -23.04 -7.93 -14.34
CA VAL A 556 -24.17 -8.04 -15.29
C VAL A 556 -23.72 -8.62 -16.64
N PHE A 557 -22.56 -8.18 -17.14
CA PHE A 557 -22.04 -8.62 -18.42
C PHE A 557 -21.49 -10.06 -18.38
N MET A 558 -20.76 -10.41 -17.31
CA MET A 558 -19.97 -11.64 -17.27
C MET A 558 -20.74 -12.85 -16.75
N LEU A 559 -21.68 -12.66 -15.82
CA LEU A 559 -22.42 -13.75 -15.18
C LEU A 559 -23.21 -14.65 -16.15
N PRO A 560 -23.86 -14.16 -17.22
CA PRO A 560 -24.55 -15.01 -18.20
C PRO A 560 -23.58 -15.93 -18.96
N LEU A 561 -22.39 -15.42 -19.29
CA LEU A 561 -21.37 -16.13 -20.06
C LEU A 561 -20.79 -17.33 -19.30
N VAL A 562 -20.77 -17.27 -17.96
CA VAL A 562 -20.27 -18.34 -17.07
C VAL A 562 -20.93 -19.69 -17.37
N HIS A 563 -22.24 -19.73 -17.66
CA HIS A 563 -22.95 -20.99 -17.92
C HIS A 563 -22.25 -21.83 -18.99
N SER A 564 -21.80 -21.21 -20.09
CA SER A 564 -21.11 -21.91 -21.19
C SER A 564 -19.78 -22.57 -20.80
N LYS A 565 -19.17 -22.13 -19.69
CA LYS A 565 -17.84 -22.56 -19.22
C LYS A 565 -17.89 -23.67 -18.17
N LEU A 566 -19.06 -23.92 -17.59
CA LEU A 566 -19.24 -24.93 -16.55
C LEU A 566 -19.37 -26.35 -17.14
N ASN A 567 -19.06 -27.36 -16.34
CA ASN A 567 -19.35 -28.75 -16.69
C ASN A 567 -20.87 -29.03 -16.67
N SER A 568 -21.31 -30.15 -17.24
CA SER A 568 -22.76 -30.42 -17.45
C SER A 568 -23.61 -30.47 -16.17
N ALA A 569 -23.03 -30.85 -15.02
CA ALA A 569 -23.73 -30.86 -13.74
C ALA A 569 -23.85 -29.46 -13.14
N SER A 570 -22.74 -28.72 -13.13
CA SER A 570 -22.68 -27.32 -12.71
C SER A 570 -23.53 -26.41 -13.60
N GLN A 571 -23.60 -26.65 -14.91
CA GLN A 571 -24.51 -25.95 -15.84
C GLN A 571 -25.97 -26.06 -15.41
N ARG A 572 -26.46 -27.28 -15.13
CA ARG A 572 -27.85 -27.52 -14.70
C ARG A 572 -28.16 -26.81 -13.38
N HIS A 573 -27.26 -26.88 -12.41
CA HIS A 573 -27.42 -26.16 -11.14
C HIS A 573 -27.42 -24.63 -11.35
N PHE A 574 -26.45 -24.11 -12.11
CA PHE A 574 -26.29 -22.69 -12.38
C PHE A 574 -27.52 -22.14 -13.09
N ARG A 575 -28.01 -22.81 -14.13
CA ARG A 575 -29.28 -22.46 -14.81
C ARG A 575 -30.45 -22.43 -13.84
N ARG A 576 -30.70 -23.54 -13.12
CA ARG A 576 -31.82 -23.64 -12.16
C ARG A 576 -31.81 -22.50 -11.14
N THR A 577 -30.64 -22.16 -10.61
CA THR A 577 -30.51 -21.14 -9.56
C THR A 577 -30.54 -19.71 -10.09
N ARG A 578 -29.86 -19.42 -11.21
CA ARG A 578 -29.80 -18.05 -11.77
C ARG A 578 -31.11 -17.67 -12.48
N GLU A 579 -31.77 -18.59 -13.17
CA GLU A 579 -33.08 -18.29 -13.77
C GLU A 579 -34.15 -17.97 -12.71
N VAL A 580 -34.09 -18.63 -11.54
CA VAL A 580 -34.95 -18.30 -10.39
C VAL A 580 -34.57 -16.95 -9.78
N TRP A 581 -33.28 -16.67 -9.60
CA TRP A 581 -32.80 -15.42 -8.98
C TRP A 581 -33.14 -14.19 -9.83
N PHE A 582 -32.93 -14.24 -11.15
CA PHE A 582 -33.21 -13.11 -12.04
C PHE A 582 -34.63 -13.10 -12.65
N GLY A 583 -35.42 -14.16 -12.44
CA GLY A 583 -36.78 -14.28 -13.00
C GLY A 583 -36.83 -14.36 -14.54
N LYS A 584 -35.70 -14.68 -15.19
CA LYS A 584 -35.48 -14.66 -16.65
C LYS A 584 -34.66 -15.87 -17.09
N LYS A 585 -34.68 -16.21 -18.38
CA LYS A 585 -33.77 -17.21 -18.96
C LYS A 585 -32.34 -16.68 -19.05
N ILE A 586 -31.33 -17.56 -18.93
CA ILE A 586 -29.92 -17.14 -19.04
C ILE A 586 -29.63 -16.48 -20.40
N GLU A 587 -30.30 -16.95 -21.45
CA GLU A 587 -30.27 -16.36 -22.78
C GLU A 587 -30.79 -14.91 -22.80
N GLU A 588 -31.78 -14.58 -21.96
CA GLU A 588 -32.37 -13.24 -21.81
C GLU A 588 -31.57 -12.33 -20.86
N LEU A 589 -30.57 -12.87 -20.16
CA LEU A 589 -29.66 -12.10 -19.30
C LEU A 589 -28.42 -11.63 -20.06
N THR A 590 -28.12 -12.20 -21.23
CA THR A 590 -26.94 -11.85 -22.01
C THR A 590 -27.21 -10.53 -22.75
N PRO A 591 -26.49 -9.42 -22.46
CA PRO A 591 -26.70 -8.16 -23.16
C PRO A 591 -26.49 -8.33 -24.67
N SER A 592 -27.34 -7.70 -25.49
CA SER A 592 -27.27 -7.80 -26.95
C SER A 592 -27.54 -6.46 -27.63
N GLY A 593 -27.08 -6.31 -28.88
CA GLY A 593 -27.20 -5.05 -29.63
C GLY A 593 -26.64 -3.85 -28.87
N ASP A 594 -27.38 -2.74 -28.88
CA ASP A 594 -26.98 -1.49 -28.23
C ASP A 594 -26.82 -1.62 -26.71
N GLU A 595 -27.59 -2.50 -26.05
CA GLU A 595 -27.48 -2.76 -24.61
C GLU A 595 -26.11 -3.38 -24.26
N ALA A 596 -25.59 -4.25 -25.14
CA ALA A 596 -24.24 -4.81 -24.97
C ALA A 596 -23.16 -3.73 -25.07
N ILE A 597 -23.32 -2.76 -25.98
CA ILE A 597 -22.35 -1.67 -26.17
C ILE A 597 -22.36 -0.75 -24.93
N VAL A 598 -23.55 -0.36 -24.46
CA VAL A 598 -23.70 0.47 -23.25
C VAL A 598 -23.17 -0.24 -22.00
N CYS A 599 -23.46 -1.54 -21.84
CA CYS A 599 -22.96 -2.32 -20.71
C CYS A 599 -21.43 -2.50 -20.76
N TRP A 600 -20.85 -2.64 -21.95
CA TRP A 600 -19.40 -2.77 -22.14
C TRP A 600 -18.65 -1.46 -21.85
N GLY A 601 -19.17 -0.31 -22.30
CA GLY A 601 -18.62 1.00 -21.93
C GLY A 601 -18.73 1.31 -20.44
N LYS A 602 -19.80 0.83 -19.77
CA LYS A 602 -19.90 0.89 -18.31
C LYS A 602 -18.92 -0.04 -17.61
N PHE A 603 -18.63 -1.22 -18.15
CA PHE A 603 -17.59 -2.13 -17.64
C PHE A 603 -16.23 -1.40 -17.63
N GLU A 604 -15.83 -0.82 -18.77
CA GLU A 604 -14.60 -0.02 -18.88
C GLU A 604 -14.56 1.13 -17.86
N THR A 605 -15.66 1.86 -17.72
CA THR A 605 -15.79 2.99 -16.78
C THR A 605 -15.71 2.54 -15.32
N GLU A 606 -16.43 1.49 -14.93
CA GLU A 606 -16.45 1.00 -13.54
C GLU A 606 -15.08 0.41 -13.14
N LEU A 607 -14.42 -0.35 -14.03
CA LEU A 607 -13.01 -0.71 -13.83
C LEU A 607 -12.11 0.54 -13.71
N GLY A 608 -12.40 1.58 -14.51
CA GLY A 608 -11.70 2.86 -14.50
C GLY A 608 -11.91 3.72 -13.25
N ASN A 609 -12.99 3.51 -12.49
CA ASN A 609 -13.17 4.17 -11.20
C ASN A 609 -12.19 3.62 -10.14
N ALA A 610 -11.64 2.42 -10.36
CA ALA A 610 -10.52 1.89 -9.60
C ALA A 610 -9.15 2.23 -10.25
N ASP A 611 -9.10 3.11 -11.25
CA ASP A 611 -7.86 3.28 -12.02
C ASP A 611 -6.73 3.88 -11.18
N ASP A 612 -7.01 5.00 -10.53
CA ASP A 612 -6.09 5.72 -9.65
C ASP A 612 -5.70 4.94 -8.37
N THR A 613 -6.25 3.72 -8.17
CA THR A 613 -6.22 3.00 -6.90
C THR A 613 -5.27 1.78 -6.82
N CYS A 614 -4.34 1.57 -7.79
CA CYS A 614 -3.40 0.43 -7.76
C CYS A 614 -1.93 0.68 -8.20
N TRP A 615 -1.11 1.15 -7.25
CA TRP A 615 0.17 0.58 -6.74
C TRP A 615 1.49 0.41 -7.55
N GLU A 616 2.55 0.95 -6.96
CA GLU A 616 3.93 0.42 -6.94
C GLU A 616 4.25 -0.14 -5.52
N ILE A 617 4.37 -1.45 -5.30
CA ILE A 617 4.94 -2.03 -4.06
C ILE A 617 6.03 -3.04 -4.44
N ASP A 618 7.09 -3.14 -3.62
CA ASP A 618 8.13 -4.17 -3.76
C ASP A 618 7.62 -5.62 -3.65
N GLN A 619 6.42 -5.84 -3.08
CA GLN A 619 5.73 -7.15 -3.02
C GLN A 619 4.20 -7.01 -3.07
N PRO A 620 3.45 -8.00 -3.61
CA PRO A 620 1.99 -7.93 -3.66
C PRO A 620 1.30 -8.02 -2.28
N SER A 621 0.07 -7.50 -2.24
CA SER A 621 -0.82 -7.40 -1.08
C SER A 621 -2.20 -7.98 -1.37
N TRP A 622 -3.10 -8.08 -0.36
CA TRP A 622 -4.48 -8.54 -0.55
C TRP A 622 -5.20 -7.91 -1.74
N VAL A 623 -5.04 -6.60 -1.96
CA VAL A 623 -5.67 -5.88 -3.08
C VAL A 623 -5.15 -6.34 -4.44
N ASP A 624 -3.87 -6.72 -4.55
CA ASP A 624 -3.31 -7.31 -5.76
C ASP A 624 -3.95 -8.67 -6.05
N PHE A 625 -4.08 -9.52 -5.03
CA PHE A 625 -4.72 -10.83 -5.17
C PHE A 625 -6.23 -10.75 -5.43
N LEU A 626 -6.93 -9.79 -4.81
CA LEU A 626 -8.34 -9.50 -5.06
C LEU A 626 -8.55 -9.12 -6.53
N VAL A 627 -7.89 -8.06 -7.01
CA VAL A 627 -8.02 -7.58 -8.40
C VAL A 627 -7.57 -8.66 -9.38
N GLY A 628 -6.44 -9.32 -9.13
CA GLY A 628 -5.93 -10.42 -9.96
C GLY A 628 -6.91 -11.58 -10.11
N SER A 629 -7.66 -11.92 -9.05
CA SER A 629 -8.68 -12.98 -9.10
C SER A 629 -9.84 -12.63 -10.04
N TYR A 630 -10.29 -11.36 -10.05
CA TYR A 630 -11.30 -10.89 -11.00
C TYR A 630 -10.77 -10.86 -12.43
N LEU A 631 -9.54 -10.40 -12.65
CA LEU A 631 -8.93 -10.39 -13.99
C LEU A 631 -8.75 -11.82 -14.55
N LEU A 632 -8.34 -12.79 -13.73
CA LEU A 632 -8.33 -14.21 -14.11
C LEU A 632 -9.72 -14.73 -14.45
N TRP A 633 -10.73 -14.40 -13.64
CA TRP A 633 -12.11 -14.79 -13.90
C TRP A 633 -12.61 -14.20 -15.23
N PHE A 634 -12.33 -12.92 -15.48
CA PHE A 634 -12.67 -12.27 -16.73
C PHE A 634 -12.02 -12.96 -17.93
N LYS A 635 -10.73 -13.24 -17.87
CA LYS A 635 -9.97 -13.97 -18.90
C LYS A 635 -10.59 -15.33 -19.22
N ARG A 636 -10.89 -16.13 -18.20
CA ARG A 636 -11.48 -17.48 -18.37
C ARG A 636 -12.89 -17.44 -18.96
N VAL A 637 -13.70 -16.45 -18.57
CA VAL A 637 -15.06 -16.28 -19.11
C VAL A 637 -15.02 -15.71 -20.54
N LEU A 638 -14.12 -14.76 -20.84
CA LEU A 638 -13.91 -14.16 -22.17
C LEU A 638 -13.05 -14.99 -23.12
N ASP A 639 -12.55 -16.18 -22.76
CA ASP A 639 -11.71 -17.01 -23.65
C ASP A 639 -12.38 -17.36 -25.01
N GLY A 640 -13.72 -17.34 -25.06
CA GLY A 640 -14.48 -17.49 -26.31
C GLY A 640 -14.58 -16.22 -27.17
N ASP A 641 -14.25 -15.06 -26.60
CA ASP A 641 -14.29 -13.73 -27.17
C ASP A 641 -12.93 -13.04 -27.00
N LYS A 642 -11.98 -13.49 -27.82
CA LYS A 642 -10.59 -13.02 -27.81
C LYS A 642 -10.43 -11.55 -28.16
N GLN A 643 -11.46 -10.88 -28.67
CA GLN A 643 -11.41 -9.44 -28.89
C GLN A 643 -11.75 -8.71 -27.58
N ARG A 644 -12.84 -9.06 -26.90
CA ARG A 644 -13.17 -8.44 -25.61
C ARG A 644 -12.10 -8.66 -24.55
N TRP A 645 -11.41 -9.80 -24.52
CA TRP A 645 -10.26 -9.97 -23.64
C TRP A 645 -9.10 -9.02 -24.01
N LYS A 646 -8.81 -8.81 -25.30
CA LYS A 646 -7.80 -7.81 -25.73
C LYS A 646 -8.21 -6.38 -25.40
N ASP A 647 -9.50 -6.06 -25.44
CA ASP A 647 -10.00 -4.76 -25.04
C ASP A 647 -9.73 -4.54 -23.54
N VAL A 648 -10.03 -5.53 -22.68
CA VAL A 648 -9.66 -5.51 -21.24
C VAL A 648 -8.15 -5.42 -21.03
N GLU A 649 -7.34 -6.12 -21.84
CA GLU A 649 -5.86 -6.02 -21.82
C GLU A 649 -5.31 -4.67 -22.31
N ALA A 650 -6.13 -3.83 -22.97
CA ALA A 650 -5.74 -2.54 -23.54
C ALA A 650 -6.35 -1.33 -22.81
N TRP A 651 -7.46 -1.52 -22.10
CA TRP A 651 -8.09 -0.50 -21.26
C TRP A 651 -7.08 0.11 -20.26
N HIS A 652 -7.25 1.40 -20.01
CA HIS A 652 -6.48 2.18 -19.03
C HIS A 652 -4.96 2.00 -19.17
N GLY A 653 -4.47 2.22 -20.39
CA GLY A 653 -3.06 2.09 -20.75
C GLY A 653 -2.53 0.65 -20.84
N GLY A 654 -3.40 -0.35 -20.71
CA GLY A 654 -3.03 -1.78 -20.70
C GLY A 654 -2.57 -2.30 -19.33
N ARG A 655 -2.76 -1.51 -18.27
CA ARG A 655 -2.34 -1.85 -16.90
C ARG A 655 -2.97 -3.14 -16.35
N TRP A 656 -4.17 -3.52 -16.79
CA TRP A 656 -4.82 -4.75 -16.31
C TRP A 656 -4.06 -6.00 -16.77
N LYS A 657 -3.46 -5.93 -17.96
CA LYS A 657 -2.54 -6.95 -18.43
C LYS A 657 -1.25 -6.95 -17.63
N GLU A 658 -0.65 -5.78 -17.37
CA GLU A 658 0.55 -5.66 -16.52
C GLU A 658 0.29 -6.20 -15.09
N ARG A 659 -0.85 -5.88 -14.49
CA ARG A 659 -1.33 -6.38 -13.20
C ARG A 659 -1.38 -7.91 -13.17
N LEU A 660 -1.98 -8.51 -14.21
CA LEU A 660 -2.06 -9.97 -14.33
C LEU A 660 -0.70 -10.59 -14.63
N ASP A 661 0.15 -9.91 -15.39
CA ASP A 661 1.50 -10.34 -15.74
C ASP A 661 2.44 -10.33 -14.51
N ASN A 662 2.37 -9.30 -13.66
CA ASN A 662 3.11 -9.20 -12.40
C ASN A 662 2.67 -10.24 -11.37
N LEU A 663 1.41 -10.69 -11.44
CA LEU A 663 0.91 -11.76 -10.60
C LEU A 663 1.24 -13.17 -11.14
N LYS A 664 1.78 -13.34 -12.37
CA LYS A 664 2.02 -14.67 -12.96
C LYS A 664 2.82 -15.63 -12.09
N GLU A 665 3.90 -15.17 -11.45
CA GLU A 665 4.70 -16.03 -10.56
C GLU A 665 3.85 -16.55 -9.39
N TYR A 666 2.91 -15.73 -8.90
CA TYR A 666 2.00 -16.04 -7.82
C TYR A 666 0.88 -17.02 -8.24
N LEU A 667 0.35 -16.96 -9.46
CA LEU A 667 -0.93 -17.58 -9.83
C LEU A 667 -0.94 -19.13 -9.91
N GLY A 668 0.22 -19.80 -9.92
CA GLY A 668 0.34 -21.25 -10.07
C GLY A 668 -0.07 -21.79 -11.45
N ASP A 669 -0.25 -23.11 -11.58
CA ASP A 669 -0.72 -23.80 -12.81
C ASP A 669 -2.24 -23.57 -13.05
N ALA A 670 -2.64 -22.31 -13.23
CA ALA A 670 -4.03 -21.83 -13.29
C ALA A 670 -4.53 -21.44 -14.71
#